data_AF-A0A0F4YJV2-F1
#
_entry.id   AF-A0A0F4YJV2-F1
#
_cell.length_a   1.000
_cell.length_b   1.000
_cell.length_c   1.000
_cell.angle_alpha   90.00
_cell.angle_beta   90.00
_cell.angle_gamma   90.00
#
_symmetry.space_group_name_H-M   'P 1'
#
loop_
_entity.id
_entity.type
_entity.pdbx_description
1 polymer ?
#
loop_
_entity_poly.entity_id
_entity_poly.type
_entity_poly.pdbx_seq_one_letter_code
_entity_poly.pdbx_strand_id
1 'polypeptide(L)'
;MYPIQLLFSVSLHMYIISTTSQSTGYSKEKMTTTAAVAGSEIKAEEDRSLPPRQSESDDNDNNKIPNITRSLASFVAETTPRQIPDHVKDWLKSLLLDYVGVTAYAAARAESSGPFFDAVRTLYPGVEAVNGNRSCTVFGRRSTWLPQAAALLNGAFAHSLDFDDTHMGAVVHPGVTVISAALAEGELRAADGATFLAALAVGYEVVCRLGLGLGTGGFERGFHNTSTAGIFGAIAAICKLRGLDAATVEGAFGIGGSKAAGSMQYLQNGEWNKRLHPGFAAHDAFLCVALAQAGVLGAERAIEGDHGFLRAYTSRDISRRDLERIVDGLGSQWTLMETAIKPYPACRCAHSGIDLSAALRLSPKNQLQLQHIESLRLDLSPSFYNLVGEPLPNKIHPANIVDAHFSAYYHVAVAWLYGAQTGWAVYDHLQDERVHALTERITITQDSPELTTPLQARLTVRYVDGSEESKFQEAPLGEPSLNPIPAGVIENKFHSLVDPVFGEDRARRIKEVVEGLSSEEGSTAVTVKDLMGLVRSSLKQSSIQDSTYPTVNCILSQYITHAVSSNQSIINQDSVYLSRNNNTCATCATTHLVGSIHVARRKLCSHKEYTFLKKEYTSPSPRSQGTYILTVKLTPSQNVKLGSAAERRE
;
A
#
# COMPACT_ATOMS: atom_id res chain seq x y z
N MET A 1 -39.18 44.66 -10.95
CA MET A 1 -40.22 43.94 -10.17
C MET A 1 -39.54 43.05 -9.15
N TYR A 2 -40.26 42.81 -8.06
CA TYR A 2 -39.84 42.47 -6.70
C TYR A 2 -38.92 41.25 -6.49
N PRO A 3 -38.23 41.18 -5.33
CA PRO A 3 -37.11 40.30 -5.03
C PRO A 3 -37.54 39.02 -4.30
N ILE A 4 -36.71 37.97 -4.35
CA ILE A 4 -36.72 36.92 -3.33
C ILE A 4 -35.32 36.86 -2.70
N GLN A 5 -35.28 37.23 -1.43
CA GLN A 5 -34.14 37.10 -0.53
C GLN A 5 -33.90 35.62 -0.22
N LEU A 6 -32.68 35.12 -0.45
CA LEU A 6 -32.18 33.92 0.23
C LEU A 6 -31.36 34.38 1.44
N LEU A 7 -32.02 34.32 2.60
CA LEU A 7 -31.40 34.44 3.92
C LEU A 7 -30.59 33.16 4.19
N PHE A 8 -29.26 33.27 4.26
CA PHE A 8 -28.43 32.27 4.94
C PHE A 8 -28.48 32.55 6.44
N SER A 9 -29.22 31.71 7.17
CA SER A 9 -29.16 31.63 8.63
C SER A 9 -27.91 30.86 9.05
N VAL A 10 -26.95 31.54 9.67
CA VAL A 10 -25.88 30.90 10.43
C VAL A 10 -26.40 30.62 11.83
N SER A 11 -26.86 29.40 12.09
CA SER A 11 -27.25 28.97 13.44
C SER A 11 -26.02 28.56 14.25
N LEU A 12 -25.51 29.49 15.05
CA LEU A 12 -24.53 29.23 16.10
C LEU A 12 -25.27 28.61 17.30
N HIS A 13 -25.21 27.28 17.47
CA HIS A 13 -25.75 26.63 18.67
C HIS A 13 -24.76 26.79 19.84
N MET A 14 -24.93 27.87 20.60
CA MET A 14 -24.47 27.94 22.00
C MET A 14 -25.40 27.09 22.86
N TYR A 15 -24.93 25.97 23.38
CA TYR A 15 -25.61 25.30 24.48
C TYR A 15 -25.35 26.08 25.78
N ILE A 16 -26.37 26.82 26.23
CA ILE A 16 -26.47 27.33 27.60
C ILE A 16 -27.04 26.19 28.44
N ILE A 17 -26.24 25.67 29.37
CA ILE A 17 -26.71 24.73 30.40
C ILE A 17 -27.54 25.54 31.41
N SER A 18 -28.86 25.46 31.28
CA SER A 18 -29.82 25.91 32.30
C SER A 18 -29.96 24.82 33.36
N THR A 19 -29.40 25.07 34.55
CA THR A 19 -29.66 24.27 35.75
C THR A 19 -31.05 24.60 36.30
N THR A 20 -31.99 23.66 36.18
CA THR A 20 -33.21 23.66 37.01
C THR A 20 -33.08 22.60 38.09
N SER A 21 -33.02 23.09 39.33
CA SER A 21 -33.11 22.34 40.57
C SER A 21 -34.49 21.72 40.75
N GLN A 22 -34.55 20.42 41.05
CA GLN A 22 -35.59 19.89 41.92
C GLN A 22 -34.97 18.97 42.97
N SER A 23 -35.24 19.37 44.20
CA SER A 23 -34.89 18.76 45.47
C SER A 23 -35.86 17.64 45.82
N THR A 24 -35.34 16.47 46.19
CA THR A 24 -35.97 15.59 47.18
C THR A 24 -34.90 15.00 48.10
N GLY A 25 -35.20 15.04 49.39
CA GLY A 25 -34.21 15.03 50.47
C GLY A 25 -33.57 13.68 50.77
N TYR A 26 -32.34 13.76 51.28
CA TYR A 26 -31.67 12.68 52.00
C TYR A 26 -31.47 13.10 53.45
N SER A 27 -31.96 12.26 54.36
CA SER A 27 -31.64 12.33 55.78
C SER A 27 -30.24 11.75 56.02
N LYS A 28 -29.51 12.37 56.94
CA LYS A 28 -28.18 11.95 57.40
C LYS A 28 -28.32 10.75 58.31
N GLU A 29 -27.54 9.70 58.06
CA GLU A 29 -27.01 8.87 59.13
C GLU A 29 -25.60 8.38 58.79
N LYS A 30 -24.70 8.58 59.76
CA LYS A 30 -23.31 8.12 59.75
C LYS A 30 -23.30 6.61 59.91
N MET A 31 -22.51 5.89 59.12
CA MET A 31 -21.88 4.68 59.66
C MET A 31 -20.57 4.32 58.96
N THR A 32 -19.68 3.88 59.83
CA THR A 32 -18.27 3.53 59.74
C THR A 32 -17.91 2.47 58.71
N THR A 33 -16.75 2.68 58.10
CA THR A 33 -15.96 1.71 57.33
C THR A 33 -15.54 0.53 58.19
N THR A 34 -15.92 -0.68 57.77
CA THR A 34 -15.23 -1.93 58.11
C THR A 34 -15.35 -2.87 56.93
N ALA A 35 -14.21 -3.25 56.36
CA ALA A 35 -14.09 -4.27 55.34
C ALA A 35 -14.44 -5.63 55.95
N ALA A 36 -15.40 -6.33 55.35
CA ALA A 36 -15.65 -7.74 55.60
C ALA A 36 -15.82 -8.43 54.24
N VAL A 37 -14.90 -9.35 53.97
CA VAL A 37 -14.96 -10.30 52.87
C VAL A 37 -16.11 -11.27 53.16
N ALA A 38 -17.13 -11.28 52.30
CA ALA A 38 -18.14 -12.33 52.28
C ALA A 38 -18.38 -12.70 50.81
N GLY A 39 -18.08 -13.95 50.48
CA GLY A 39 -18.35 -14.52 49.18
C GLY A 39 -19.85 -14.62 48.93
N SER A 40 -20.27 -14.21 47.74
CA SER A 40 -21.55 -14.61 47.17
C SER A 40 -21.29 -15.15 45.76
N GLU A 41 -21.60 -16.43 45.60
CA GLU A 41 -21.66 -17.15 44.34
C GLU A 41 -22.48 -16.35 43.31
N ILE A 42 -21.85 -15.99 42.20
CA ILE A 42 -22.56 -15.50 41.02
C ILE A 42 -23.13 -16.74 40.34
N LYS A 43 -24.43 -16.98 40.52
CA LYS A 43 -25.18 -17.89 39.65
C LYS A 43 -25.10 -17.33 38.23
N ALA A 44 -24.53 -18.11 37.33
CA ALA A 44 -24.61 -17.86 35.89
C ALA A 44 -26.08 -17.89 35.48
N GLU A 45 -26.59 -16.79 34.93
CA GLU A 45 -27.78 -16.84 34.08
C GLU A 45 -27.38 -17.58 32.81
N GLU A 46 -27.82 -18.84 32.74
CA GLU A 46 -27.84 -19.63 31.52
C GLU A 46 -28.79 -19.01 30.48
N ASP A 47 -28.33 -19.08 29.25
CA ASP A 47 -29.15 -19.23 28.05
C ASP A 47 -30.00 -18.03 27.59
N ARG A 48 -29.35 -17.12 26.86
CA ARG A 48 -29.98 -16.44 25.73
C ARG A 48 -29.50 -17.08 24.43
N SER A 49 -29.81 -18.34 24.20
CA SER A 49 -29.79 -18.89 22.84
C SER A 49 -30.68 -18.02 21.96
N LEU A 50 -30.09 -17.43 20.93
CA LEU A 50 -30.86 -16.93 19.80
C LEU A 50 -31.72 -18.09 19.27
N PRO A 51 -32.95 -17.85 18.80
CA PRO A 51 -33.77 -18.92 18.25
C PRO A 51 -32.98 -19.66 17.16
N PRO A 52 -33.07 -20.99 17.11
CA PRO A 52 -32.39 -21.76 16.07
C PRO A 52 -32.79 -21.20 14.70
N ARG A 53 -31.79 -20.80 13.89
CA ARG A 53 -32.02 -20.37 12.51
C ARG A 53 -32.74 -21.52 11.80
N GLN A 54 -33.91 -21.23 11.22
CA GLN A 54 -34.70 -22.21 10.50
C GLN A 54 -33.85 -22.81 9.38
N SER A 55 -33.40 -24.05 9.57
CA SER A 55 -32.93 -24.88 8.47
C SER A 55 -34.17 -25.35 7.73
N GLU A 56 -34.54 -24.65 6.65
CA GLU A 56 -35.53 -25.19 5.72
C GLU A 56 -34.94 -26.43 5.05
N SER A 57 -35.38 -27.60 5.53
CA SER A 57 -35.25 -28.87 4.84
C SER A 57 -36.18 -28.83 3.63
N ASP A 58 -35.62 -28.63 2.44
CA ASP A 58 -36.35 -28.79 1.19
C ASP A 58 -35.47 -29.52 0.16
N ASP A 59 -35.85 -30.76 -0.08
CA ASP A 59 -35.35 -31.71 -1.06
C ASP A 59 -35.76 -31.27 -2.47
N ASN A 60 -34.89 -30.49 -3.14
CA ASN A 60 -34.84 -30.39 -4.60
C ASN A 60 -33.48 -29.81 -5.03
N ASP A 61 -32.46 -30.67 -5.05
CA ASP A 61 -31.04 -30.31 -4.99
C ASP A 61 -30.47 -29.63 -6.25
N ASN A 62 -31.20 -29.67 -7.37
CA ASN A 62 -30.70 -29.16 -8.65
C ASN A 62 -30.91 -27.64 -8.87
N ASN A 63 -31.57 -26.89 -7.97
CA ASN A 63 -31.88 -25.47 -8.20
C ASN A 63 -31.41 -24.49 -7.10
N LYS A 64 -30.67 -24.96 -6.08
CA LYS A 64 -30.10 -24.08 -5.05
C LYS A 64 -28.79 -23.45 -5.53
N ILE A 65 -28.66 -22.13 -5.35
CA ILE A 65 -27.40 -21.40 -5.57
C ILE A 65 -26.34 -22.03 -4.65
N PRO A 66 -25.12 -22.36 -5.15
CA PRO A 66 -24.09 -22.95 -4.31
C PRO A 66 -23.76 -22.03 -3.13
N ASN A 67 -23.63 -22.59 -1.92
CA ASN A 67 -23.30 -21.83 -0.72
C ASN A 67 -21.79 -21.55 -0.66
N ILE A 68 -21.35 -20.58 -1.46
CA ILE A 68 -19.93 -20.23 -1.64
C ILE A 68 -19.32 -19.78 -0.32
N THR A 69 -20.00 -18.88 0.41
CA THR A 69 -19.48 -18.35 1.67
C THR A 69 -19.22 -19.46 2.69
N ARG A 70 -20.18 -20.37 2.91
CA ARG A 70 -19.99 -21.51 3.82
C ARG A 70 -18.94 -22.49 3.31
N SER A 71 -18.90 -22.78 2.01
CA SER A 71 -17.93 -23.72 1.44
C SER A 71 -16.49 -23.25 1.63
N LEU A 72 -16.23 -21.96 1.38
CA LEU A 72 -14.93 -21.36 1.64
C LEU A 72 -14.61 -21.33 3.14
N ALA A 73 -15.59 -21.05 4.00
CA ALA A 73 -15.41 -21.05 5.44
C ALA A 73 -15.05 -22.44 6.00
N SER A 74 -15.74 -23.50 5.55
CA SER A 74 -15.40 -24.89 5.85
C SER A 74 -14.01 -25.25 5.35
N PHE A 75 -13.68 -24.91 4.11
CA PHE A 75 -12.34 -25.14 3.56
C PHE A 75 -11.24 -24.51 4.43
N VAL A 76 -11.40 -23.26 4.85
CA VAL A 76 -10.45 -22.58 5.74
C VAL A 76 -10.31 -23.30 7.08
N ALA A 77 -11.44 -23.65 7.71
CA ALA A 77 -11.43 -24.30 9.02
C ALA A 77 -10.77 -25.70 8.95
N GLU A 78 -11.13 -26.49 7.95
CA GLU A 78 -10.88 -27.93 7.89
C GLU A 78 -9.55 -28.31 7.23
N THR A 79 -8.99 -27.47 6.34
CA THR A 79 -7.73 -27.78 5.63
C THR A 79 -6.55 -27.92 6.58
N THR A 80 -5.89 -29.07 6.61
CA THR A 80 -4.73 -29.33 7.48
C THR A 80 -3.40 -29.11 6.75
N PRO A 81 -2.28 -28.84 7.47
CA PRO A 81 -0.97 -28.69 6.84
C PRO A 81 -0.52 -29.88 5.98
N ARG A 82 -0.93 -31.10 6.35
CA ARG A 82 -0.61 -32.33 5.60
C ARG A 82 -1.31 -32.41 4.24
N GLN A 83 -2.43 -31.71 4.06
CA GLN A 83 -3.17 -31.69 2.79
C GLN A 83 -2.57 -30.71 1.78
N ILE A 84 -1.64 -29.84 2.19
CA ILE A 84 -0.97 -28.91 1.27
C ILE A 84 0.11 -29.68 0.51
N PRO A 85 0.04 -29.77 -0.84
CA PRO A 85 1.07 -30.44 -1.63
C PRO A 85 2.42 -29.73 -1.53
N ASP A 86 3.52 -30.47 -1.69
CA ASP A 86 4.86 -29.89 -1.55
C ASP A 86 5.17 -28.81 -2.60
N HIS A 87 4.72 -29.00 -3.84
CA HIS A 87 4.87 -27.97 -4.89
C HIS A 87 4.13 -26.66 -4.55
N VAL A 88 3.01 -26.74 -3.82
CA VAL A 88 2.30 -25.55 -3.32
C VAL A 88 3.11 -24.89 -2.21
N LYS A 89 3.67 -25.67 -1.28
CA LYS A 89 4.56 -25.15 -0.21
C LYS A 89 5.79 -24.45 -0.80
N ASP A 90 6.43 -25.05 -1.78
CA ASP A 90 7.64 -24.51 -2.41
C ASP A 90 7.35 -23.22 -3.18
N TRP A 91 6.19 -23.14 -3.86
CA TRP A 91 5.77 -21.91 -4.50
C TRP A 91 5.44 -20.81 -3.48
N LEU A 92 4.74 -21.14 -2.39
CA LEU A 92 4.46 -20.20 -1.29
C LEU A 92 5.74 -19.67 -0.63
N LYS A 93 6.79 -20.49 -0.48
CA LYS A 93 8.09 -20.03 0.00
C LYS A 93 8.74 -19.03 -0.97
N SER A 94 8.59 -19.27 -2.28
CA SER A 94 9.08 -18.34 -3.31
C SER A 94 8.34 -17.00 -3.26
N LEU A 95 7.01 -17.03 -3.12
CA LEU A 95 6.17 -15.85 -2.96
C LEU A 95 6.48 -15.10 -1.64
N LEU A 96 6.75 -15.84 -0.56
CA LEU A 96 7.16 -15.26 0.72
C LEU A 96 8.53 -14.58 0.64
N LEU A 97 9.50 -15.21 -0.04
CA LEU A 97 10.82 -14.62 -0.26
C LEU A 97 10.72 -13.32 -1.07
N ASP A 98 9.90 -13.33 -2.11
CA ASP A 98 9.58 -12.14 -2.92
C ASP A 98 8.97 -11.02 -2.06
N TYR A 99 7.92 -11.34 -1.31
CA TYR A 99 7.25 -10.41 -0.39
C TYR A 99 8.25 -9.80 0.61
N VAL A 100 9.11 -10.61 1.22
CA VAL A 100 10.11 -10.13 2.19
C VAL A 100 11.07 -9.14 1.54
N GLY A 101 11.54 -9.44 0.32
CA GLY A 101 12.43 -8.55 -0.42
C GLY A 101 11.79 -7.21 -0.75
N VAL A 102 10.61 -7.23 -1.37
CA VAL A 102 9.86 -6.03 -1.75
C VAL A 102 9.53 -5.18 -0.52
N THR A 103 9.04 -5.81 0.55
CA THR A 103 8.63 -5.11 1.79
C THR A 103 9.83 -4.48 2.50
N ALA A 104 10.96 -5.19 2.61
CA ALA A 104 12.16 -4.69 3.25
C ALA A 104 12.74 -3.47 2.52
N TYR A 105 12.83 -3.55 1.19
CA TYR A 105 13.32 -2.45 0.37
C TYR A 105 12.37 -1.25 0.42
N ALA A 106 11.06 -1.48 0.29
CA ALA A 106 10.07 -0.43 0.37
C ALA A 106 10.09 0.31 1.71
N ALA A 107 10.16 -0.44 2.83
CA ALA A 107 10.22 0.13 4.17
C ALA A 107 11.43 1.07 4.35
N ALA A 108 12.53 0.80 3.65
CA ALA A 108 13.76 1.58 3.70
C ALA A 108 13.85 2.69 2.65
N ARG A 109 13.25 2.53 1.46
CA ARG A 109 13.53 3.36 0.27
C ARG A 109 12.32 4.01 -0.38
N ALA A 110 11.11 3.49 -0.18
CA ALA A 110 9.92 4.07 -0.80
C ALA A 110 9.53 5.39 -0.12
N GLU A 111 9.24 6.39 -0.92
CA GLU A 111 8.90 7.75 -0.49
C GLU A 111 7.63 7.81 0.36
N SER A 112 6.73 6.83 0.20
CA SER A 112 5.49 6.71 0.98
C SER A 112 5.69 6.12 2.37
N SER A 113 6.79 5.40 2.62
CA SER A 113 6.98 4.62 3.85
C SER A 113 7.08 5.48 5.11
N GLY A 114 7.74 6.64 5.02
CA GLY A 114 7.86 7.59 6.15
C GLY A 114 6.50 8.15 6.57
N PRO A 115 5.75 8.82 5.66
CA PRO A 115 4.42 9.35 5.96
C PRO A 115 3.43 8.30 6.49
N PHE A 116 3.42 7.09 5.91
CA PHE A 116 2.58 6.00 6.40
C PHE A 116 2.94 5.62 7.84
N PHE A 117 4.22 5.44 8.11
CA PHE A 117 4.72 5.10 9.44
C PHE A 117 4.37 6.19 10.47
N ASP A 118 4.59 7.46 10.16
CA ASP A 118 4.31 8.56 11.08
C ASP A 118 2.82 8.72 11.41
N ALA A 119 1.94 8.53 10.42
CA ALA A 119 0.51 8.56 10.64
C ALA A 119 0.06 7.41 11.58
N VAL A 120 0.49 6.18 11.29
CA VAL A 120 0.15 5.01 12.12
C VAL A 120 0.77 5.13 13.52
N ARG A 121 2.01 5.62 13.64
CA ARG A 121 2.67 5.91 14.91
C ARG A 121 1.91 6.93 15.75
N THR A 122 1.26 7.89 15.13
CA THR A 122 0.48 8.90 15.85
C THR A 122 -0.81 8.33 16.41
N LEU A 123 -1.50 7.45 15.67
CA LEU A 123 -2.74 6.80 16.10
C LEU A 123 -2.52 5.64 17.07
N TYR A 124 -1.43 4.90 16.84
CA TYR A 124 -0.99 3.76 17.65
C TYR A 124 0.39 4.09 18.18
N PRO A 125 0.54 5.01 19.16
CA PRO A 125 1.84 5.31 19.74
C PRO A 125 2.46 3.99 20.19
N GLY A 126 3.52 3.60 19.47
CA GLY A 126 4.14 2.30 19.60
C GLY A 126 4.43 2.09 21.07
N VAL A 127 3.71 1.15 21.68
CA VAL A 127 3.99 0.75 23.05
C VAL A 127 5.33 0.05 22.93
N GLU A 128 6.44 0.75 23.20
CA GLU A 128 7.68 0.11 23.62
C GLU A 128 7.24 -0.86 24.71
N ALA A 129 7.24 -2.15 24.36
CA ALA A 129 6.37 -3.13 24.96
C ALA A 129 6.25 -2.90 26.47
N VAL A 130 5.04 -2.63 26.96
CA VAL A 130 4.72 -2.97 28.34
C VAL A 130 4.80 -4.49 28.38
N ASN A 131 6.02 -5.02 28.59
CA ASN A 131 6.38 -6.41 28.88
C ASN A 131 5.25 -7.42 28.60
N GLY A 132 4.88 -7.64 27.33
CA GLY A 132 3.67 -8.38 27.00
C GLY A 132 3.76 -9.08 25.66
N ASN A 133 3.32 -10.35 25.64
CA ASN A 133 3.26 -11.29 24.51
C ASN A 133 2.31 -10.87 23.35
N ARG A 134 2.13 -9.58 23.05
CA ARG A 134 1.12 -9.08 22.10
C ARG A 134 1.63 -8.01 21.13
N SER A 135 2.83 -8.20 20.61
CA SER A 135 3.48 -7.20 19.77
C SER A 135 4.13 -7.83 18.56
N CYS A 136 3.93 -7.23 17.38
CA CYS A 136 4.41 -7.71 16.09
C CYS A 136 5.42 -6.75 15.46
N THR A 137 6.21 -7.26 14.55
CA THR A 137 7.29 -6.57 13.86
C THR A 137 6.77 -5.80 12.64
N VAL A 138 7.20 -4.55 12.51
CA VAL A 138 7.14 -3.79 11.25
C VAL A 138 8.52 -3.84 10.62
N PHE A 139 8.58 -4.17 9.32
CA PHE A 139 9.85 -4.35 8.59
C PHE A 139 10.75 -3.12 8.74
N GLY A 140 12.02 -3.35 9.05
CA GLY A 140 13.02 -2.29 9.20
C GLY A 140 12.80 -1.34 10.40
N ARG A 141 11.80 -1.59 11.26
CA ARG A 141 11.54 -0.79 12.46
C ARG A 141 12.01 -1.53 13.72
N ARG A 142 12.33 -0.77 14.76
CA ARG A 142 12.75 -1.31 16.07
C ARG A 142 11.57 -1.58 16.99
N SER A 143 10.65 -0.63 17.03
CA SER A 143 9.44 -0.72 17.85
C SER A 143 8.55 -1.88 17.40
N THR A 144 7.89 -2.49 18.35
CA THR A 144 6.88 -3.52 18.13
C THR A 144 5.48 -2.91 18.21
N TRP A 145 4.52 -3.50 17.51
CA TRP A 145 3.22 -2.88 17.23
C TRP A 145 2.07 -3.82 17.52
N LEU A 146 0.86 -3.28 17.67
CA LEU A 146 -0.35 -4.11 17.63
C LEU A 146 -0.42 -4.84 16.28
N PRO A 147 -0.92 -6.09 16.25
CA PRO A 147 -0.88 -6.93 15.06
C PRO A 147 -1.55 -6.29 13.84
N GLN A 148 -2.71 -5.65 14.02
CA GLN A 148 -3.41 -4.95 12.94
C GLN A 148 -2.63 -3.74 12.41
N ALA A 149 -1.88 -3.04 13.26
CA ALA A 149 -1.05 -1.91 12.85
C ALA A 149 0.23 -2.38 12.13
N ALA A 150 0.81 -3.51 12.56
CA ALA A 150 1.91 -4.15 11.86
C ALA A 150 1.48 -4.64 10.47
N ALA A 151 0.33 -5.30 10.37
CA ALA A 151 -0.24 -5.76 9.12
C ALA A 151 -0.58 -4.61 8.16
N LEU A 152 -1.11 -3.49 8.68
CA LEU A 152 -1.35 -2.26 7.91
C LEU A 152 -0.07 -1.75 7.24
N LEU A 153 0.98 -1.55 8.05
CA LEU A 153 2.24 -0.97 7.57
C LEU A 153 2.99 -1.93 6.65
N ASN A 154 3.11 -3.20 7.01
CA ASN A 154 3.81 -4.19 6.18
C ASN A 154 3.08 -4.40 4.85
N GLY A 155 1.73 -4.46 4.84
CA GLY A 155 0.95 -4.54 3.60
C GLY A 155 1.11 -3.29 2.73
N ALA A 156 1.15 -2.11 3.34
CA ALA A 156 1.39 -0.87 2.61
C ALA A 156 2.80 -0.80 2.01
N PHE A 157 3.82 -1.24 2.75
CA PHE A 157 5.20 -1.29 2.27
C PHE A 157 5.35 -2.32 1.14
N ALA A 158 4.81 -3.52 1.32
CA ALA A 158 4.86 -4.60 0.34
C ALA A 158 4.28 -4.19 -1.02
N HIS A 159 3.29 -3.29 -1.03
CA HIS A 159 2.64 -2.83 -2.26
C HIS A 159 3.13 -1.46 -2.77
N SER A 160 4.15 -0.88 -2.12
CA SER A 160 4.65 0.46 -2.46
C SER A 160 5.46 0.51 -3.76
N LEU A 161 6.13 -0.59 -4.11
CA LEU A 161 7.01 -0.67 -5.29
C LEU A 161 6.30 -1.18 -6.56
N ASP A 162 5.04 -1.63 -6.44
CA ASP A 162 4.33 -2.39 -7.48
C ASP A 162 5.15 -3.54 -8.09
N PHE A 163 6.01 -4.12 -7.24
CA PHE A 163 6.97 -5.16 -7.57
C PHE A 163 6.59 -6.50 -6.94
N ASP A 164 5.50 -6.52 -6.19
CA ASP A 164 4.90 -7.69 -5.54
C ASP A 164 4.24 -8.65 -6.54
N ASP A 165 3.88 -9.82 -6.02
CA ASP A 165 3.21 -10.88 -6.78
C ASP A 165 1.86 -10.45 -7.39
N THR A 166 1.41 -11.18 -8.40
CA THR A 166 0.14 -10.88 -9.09
C THR A 166 -0.48 -12.14 -9.66
N HIS A 167 -1.79 -12.31 -9.51
CA HIS A 167 -2.53 -13.35 -10.21
C HIS A 167 -3.36 -12.71 -11.33
N MET A 168 -2.93 -12.87 -12.57
CA MET A 168 -3.51 -12.10 -13.68
C MET A 168 -4.95 -12.45 -14.02
N GLY A 169 -5.33 -13.72 -13.98
CA GLY A 169 -6.73 -14.11 -14.20
C GLY A 169 -7.69 -13.49 -13.17
N ALA A 170 -7.23 -13.35 -11.92
CA ALA A 170 -8.01 -12.83 -10.79
C ALA A 170 -7.89 -11.31 -10.63
N VAL A 171 -6.93 -10.68 -11.32
CA VAL A 171 -6.62 -9.25 -11.26
C VAL A 171 -6.35 -8.78 -9.82
N VAL A 172 -5.54 -9.54 -9.08
CA VAL A 172 -5.24 -9.30 -7.66
C VAL A 172 -3.74 -9.42 -7.39
N HIS A 173 -3.28 -8.70 -6.37
CA HIS A 173 -2.01 -8.95 -5.70
C HIS A 173 -2.28 -9.68 -4.37
N PRO A 174 -2.25 -11.02 -4.34
CA PRO A 174 -2.69 -11.79 -3.19
C PRO A 174 -1.73 -11.66 -1.99
N GLY A 175 -0.41 -11.67 -2.23
CA GLY A 175 0.58 -11.72 -1.15
C GLY A 175 0.56 -10.52 -0.23
N VAL A 176 0.36 -9.32 -0.78
CA VAL A 176 0.37 -8.06 -0.01
C VAL A 176 -0.74 -7.98 1.05
N THR A 177 -1.82 -8.73 0.90
CA THR A 177 -2.88 -8.84 1.94
C THR A 177 -2.67 -10.08 2.81
N VAL A 178 -2.50 -11.25 2.20
CA VAL A 178 -2.46 -12.54 2.88
C VAL A 178 -1.20 -12.68 3.73
N ILE A 179 -0.01 -12.44 3.17
CA ILE A 179 1.26 -12.59 3.89
C ILE A 179 1.36 -11.55 5.01
N SER A 180 0.91 -10.32 4.77
CA SER A 180 0.92 -9.25 5.78
C SER A 180 0.10 -9.60 7.01
N ALA A 181 -1.12 -10.13 6.82
CA ALA A 181 -1.98 -10.57 7.90
C ALA A 181 -1.42 -11.83 8.60
N ALA A 182 -0.95 -12.80 7.81
CA ALA A 182 -0.41 -14.06 8.30
C ALA A 182 0.88 -13.86 9.11
N LEU A 183 1.80 -12.99 8.68
CA LEU A 183 3.04 -12.73 9.42
C LEU A 183 2.75 -12.09 10.78
N ALA A 184 1.83 -11.13 10.84
CA ALA A 184 1.44 -10.49 12.09
C ALA A 184 0.80 -11.49 13.07
N GLU A 185 -0.18 -12.28 12.63
CA GLU A 185 -0.83 -13.29 13.48
C GLU A 185 0.11 -14.47 13.80
N GLY A 186 0.94 -14.89 12.85
CA GLY A 186 1.90 -15.97 12.99
C GLY A 186 3.02 -15.63 13.98
N GLU A 187 3.52 -14.39 13.97
CA GLU A 187 4.49 -13.91 14.97
C GLU A 187 3.88 -13.87 16.36
N LEU A 188 2.64 -13.38 16.48
CA LEU A 188 1.91 -13.32 17.74
C LEU A 188 1.76 -14.70 18.39
N ARG A 189 1.52 -15.72 17.57
CA ARG A 189 1.32 -17.11 18.00
C ARG A 189 2.58 -17.96 18.01
N ALA A 190 3.71 -17.41 17.55
CA ALA A 190 4.94 -18.16 17.26
C ALA A 190 4.65 -19.42 16.42
N ALA A 191 3.84 -19.26 15.35
CA ALA A 191 3.42 -20.36 14.50
C ALA A 191 4.63 -21.08 13.88
N ASP A 192 4.57 -22.41 13.83
CA ASP A 192 5.51 -23.23 13.08
C ASP A 192 5.32 -23.06 11.56
N GLY A 193 6.35 -23.44 10.80
CA GLY A 193 6.34 -23.28 9.35
C GLY A 193 5.21 -24.03 8.63
N ALA A 194 4.86 -25.24 9.08
CA ALA A 194 3.80 -26.04 8.46
C ALA A 194 2.42 -25.39 8.60
N THR A 195 2.11 -24.92 9.81
CA THR A 195 0.87 -24.18 10.12
C THR A 195 0.82 -22.86 9.38
N PHE A 196 1.96 -22.15 9.31
CA PHE A 196 2.06 -20.89 8.60
C PHE A 196 1.85 -21.05 7.09
N LEU A 197 2.51 -22.03 6.45
CA LEU A 197 2.33 -22.32 5.02
C LEU A 197 0.90 -22.77 4.71
N ALA A 198 0.24 -23.51 5.60
CA ALA A 198 -1.17 -23.84 5.45
C ALA A 198 -2.07 -22.59 5.48
N ALA A 199 -1.77 -21.63 6.36
CA ALA A 199 -2.49 -20.35 6.42
C ALA A 199 -2.28 -19.49 5.16
N LEU A 200 -1.06 -19.47 4.62
CA LEU A 200 -0.80 -18.82 3.33
C LEU A 200 -1.57 -19.52 2.21
N ALA A 201 -1.52 -20.85 2.13
CA ALA A 201 -2.21 -21.62 1.09
C ALA A 201 -3.72 -21.31 1.05
N VAL A 202 -4.41 -21.43 2.18
CA VAL A 202 -5.86 -21.16 2.22
C VAL A 202 -6.19 -19.69 1.96
N GLY A 203 -5.36 -18.76 2.45
CA GLY A 203 -5.56 -17.32 2.23
C GLY A 203 -5.41 -16.94 0.76
N TYR A 204 -4.34 -17.39 0.10
CA TYR A 204 -4.13 -17.20 -1.33
C TYR A 204 -5.26 -17.81 -2.16
N GLU A 205 -5.65 -19.05 -1.84
CA GLU A 205 -6.68 -19.76 -2.59
C GLU A 205 -8.03 -19.03 -2.54
N VAL A 206 -8.42 -18.51 -1.38
CA VAL A 206 -9.63 -17.69 -1.23
C VAL A 206 -9.54 -16.42 -2.09
N VAL A 207 -8.44 -15.66 -2.03
CA VAL A 207 -8.31 -14.40 -2.80
C VAL A 207 -8.32 -14.66 -4.30
N CYS A 208 -7.55 -15.64 -4.77
CA CYS A 208 -7.45 -15.94 -6.19
C CYS A 208 -8.80 -16.43 -6.74
N ARG A 209 -9.52 -17.30 -6.04
CA ARG A 209 -10.85 -17.78 -6.47
C ARG A 209 -11.90 -16.67 -6.49
N LEU A 210 -11.91 -15.79 -5.48
CA LEU A 210 -12.84 -14.65 -5.46
C LEU A 210 -12.50 -13.60 -6.52
N GLY A 211 -11.22 -13.36 -6.76
CA GLY A 211 -10.76 -12.50 -7.85
C GLY A 211 -11.12 -13.07 -9.22
N LEU A 212 -10.99 -14.39 -9.44
CA LEU A 212 -11.46 -15.05 -10.67
C LEU A 212 -12.98 -14.91 -10.85
N GLY A 213 -13.74 -15.02 -9.76
CA GLY A 213 -15.19 -14.80 -9.78
C GLY A 213 -15.58 -13.38 -10.24
N LEU A 214 -14.84 -12.37 -9.76
CA LEU A 214 -15.03 -10.97 -10.16
C LEU A 214 -14.53 -10.67 -11.57
N GLY A 215 -13.38 -11.23 -11.96
CA GLY A 215 -12.63 -10.81 -13.14
C GLY A 215 -12.34 -9.31 -13.10
N THR A 216 -12.55 -8.63 -14.24
CA THR A 216 -12.38 -7.17 -14.37
C THR A 216 -13.53 -6.35 -13.77
N GLY A 217 -14.59 -6.99 -13.27
CA GLY A 217 -15.81 -6.30 -12.84
C GLY A 217 -15.62 -5.26 -11.74
N GLY A 218 -14.74 -5.53 -10.77
CA GLY A 218 -14.40 -4.55 -9.73
C GLY A 218 -13.78 -3.29 -10.30
N PHE A 219 -12.92 -3.45 -11.31
CA PHE A 219 -12.24 -2.34 -11.97
C PHE A 219 -13.24 -1.46 -12.74
N GLU A 220 -14.20 -2.09 -13.43
CA GLU A 220 -15.29 -1.41 -14.14
C GLU A 220 -16.16 -0.55 -13.19
N ARG A 221 -16.30 -0.98 -11.93
CA ARG A 221 -16.96 -0.20 -10.87
C ARG A 221 -16.04 0.76 -10.12
N GLY A 222 -14.77 0.88 -10.50
CA GLY A 222 -13.80 1.78 -9.87
C GLY A 222 -13.20 1.26 -8.56
N PHE A 223 -13.25 -0.05 -8.31
CA PHE A 223 -12.69 -0.70 -7.13
C PHE A 223 -11.46 -1.57 -7.44
N HIS A 224 -10.53 -1.57 -6.49
CA HIS A 224 -9.29 -2.32 -6.55
C HIS A 224 -9.46 -3.72 -5.94
N ASN A 225 -9.54 -4.75 -6.80
CA ASN A 225 -9.75 -6.15 -6.38
C ASN A 225 -8.75 -6.63 -5.33
N THR A 226 -7.49 -6.21 -5.42
CA THR A 226 -6.43 -6.53 -4.45
C THR A 226 -6.85 -6.30 -3.00
N SER A 227 -7.65 -5.27 -2.74
CA SER A 227 -8.15 -4.97 -1.39
C SER A 227 -9.55 -5.52 -1.16
N THR A 228 -10.45 -5.37 -2.13
CA THR A 228 -11.85 -5.81 -1.97
C THR A 228 -11.98 -7.34 -1.89
N ALA A 229 -11.19 -8.10 -2.66
CA ALA A 229 -11.08 -9.55 -2.53
C ALA A 229 -10.03 -9.95 -1.47
N GLY A 230 -8.93 -9.19 -1.37
CA GLY A 230 -7.81 -9.51 -0.47
C GLY A 230 -8.18 -9.57 1.02
N ILE A 231 -9.18 -8.79 1.46
CA ILE A 231 -9.67 -8.85 2.84
C ILE A 231 -10.16 -10.26 3.24
N PHE A 232 -10.79 -10.99 2.32
CA PHE A 232 -11.26 -12.36 2.58
C PHE A 232 -10.08 -13.34 2.74
N GLY A 233 -9.00 -13.15 1.97
CA GLY A 233 -7.76 -13.90 2.16
C GLY A 233 -7.07 -13.64 3.48
N ALA A 234 -6.98 -12.36 3.86
CA ALA A 234 -6.42 -11.96 5.14
C ALA A 234 -7.23 -12.54 6.31
N ILE A 235 -8.58 -12.52 6.22
CA ILE A 235 -9.46 -13.19 7.19
C ILE A 235 -9.18 -14.69 7.23
N ALA A 236 -9.13 -15.35 6.07
CA ALA A 236 -8.87 -16.78 5.96
C ALA A 236 -7.54 -17.18 6.62
N ALA A 237 -6.46 -16.44 6.36
CA ALA A 237 -5.15 -16.70 6.94
C ALA A 237 -5.14 -16.52 8.48
N ILE A 238 -5.75 -15.44 9.00
CA ILE A 238 -5.85 -15.20 10.45
C ILE A 238 -6.69 -16.31 11.11
N CYS A 239 -7.84 -16.65 10.53
CA CYS A 239 -8.71 -17.72 11.03
C CYS A 239 -8.00 -19.07 11.05
N LYS A 240 -7.23 -19.40 10.00
CA LYS A 240 -6.46 -20.63 9.92
C LYS A 240 -5.40 -20.72 11.01
N LEU A 241 -4.65 -19.64 11.24
CA LEU A 241 -3.64 -19.57 12.31
C LEU A 241 -4.24 -19.67 13.70
N ARG A 242 -5.47 -19.15 13.88
CA ARG A 242 -6.22 -19.23 15.14
C ARG A 242 -6.94 -20.56 15.35
N GLY A 243 -7.11 -21.38 14.31
CA GLY A 243 -7.85 -22.64 14.35
C GLY A 243 -9.35 -22.44 14.59
N LEU A 244 -9.96 -21.44 13.95
CA LEU A 244 -11.38 -21.13 14.12
C LEU A 244 -12.28 -22.09 13.33
N ASP A 245 -13.47 -22.36 13.88
CA ASP A 245 -14.48 -23.18 13.21
C ASP A 245 -15.13 -22.46 12.02
N ALA A 246 -15.75 -23.25 11.14
CA ALA A 246 -16.35 -22.77 9.90
C ALA A 246 -17.44 -21.70 10.14
N ALA A 247 -18.23 -21.79 11.21
CA ALA A 247 -19.27 -20.82 11.51
C ALA A 247 -18.67 -19.44 11.88
N THR A 248 -17.58 -19.44 12.63
CA THR A 248 -16.85 -18.22 12.98
C THR A 248 -16.17 -17.62 11.75
N VAL A 249 -15.60 -18.44 10.86
CA VAL A 249 -15.03 -17.97 9.59
C VAL A 249 -16.10 -17.37 8.68
N GLU A 250 -17.26 -18.03 8.54
CA GLU A 250 -18.41 -17.54 7.76
C GLU A 250 -18.89 -16.18 8.30
N GLY A 251 -19.03 -16.04 9.62
CA GLY A 251 -19.34 -14.77 10.27
C GLY A 251 -18.30 -13.68 10.01
N ALA A 252 -17.02 -14.02 10.07
CA ALA A 252 -15.93 -13.09 9.77
C ALA A 252 -15.95 -12.63 8.29
N PHE A 253 -16.23 -13.52 7.34
CA PHE A 253 -16.47 -13.15 5.93
C PHE A 253 -17.68 -12.22 5.79
N GLY A 254 -18.75 -12.48 6.53
CA GLY A 254 -19.92 -11.60 6.60
C GLY A 254 -19.59 -10.16 6.99
N ILE A 255 -18.78 -10.00 8.04
CA ILE A 255 -18.30 -8.68 8.48
C ILE A 255 -17.33 -8.09 7.46
N GLY A 256 -16.44 -8.92 6.90
CA GLY A 256 -15.47 -8.57 5.86
C GLY A 256 -16.13 -7.98 4.60
N GLY A 257 -17.29 -8.49 4.19
CA GLY A 257 -18.03 -7.93 3.06
C GLY A 257 -18.41 -6.45 3.22
N SER A 258 -18.61 -5.99 4.45
CA SER A 258 -18.87 -4.56 4.75
C SER A 258 -17.60 -3.70 4.83
N LYS A 259 -16.42 -4.33 4.87
CA LYS A 259 -15.10 -3.68 4.94
C LYS A 259 -14.32 -3.75 3.63
N ALA A 260 -14.74 -4.61 2.70
CA ALA A 260 -14.19 -4.65 1.35
C ALA A 260 -14.28 -3.26 0.71
N ALA A 261 -13.13 -2.63 0.44
CA ALA A 261 -13.05 -1.29 -0.12
C ALA A 261 -11.74 -1.10 -0.91
N GLY A 262 -11.62 0.02 -1.62
CA GLY A 262 -10.39 0.39 -2.34
C GLY A 262 -10.70 1.14 -3.62
N SER A 263 -10.98 2.44 -3.53
CA SER A 263 -11.31 3.26 -4.71
C SER A 263 -10.08 3.48 -5.61
N MET A 264 -10.22 3.24 -6.91
CA MET A 264 -9.15 3.43 -7.89
C MET A 264 -8.98 4.87 -8.36
N GLN A 265 -9.57 5.86 -7.68
CA GLN A 265 -9.43 7.28 -8.01
C GLN A 265 -7.96 7.74 -8.06
N TYR A 266 -7.05 7.03 -7.39
CA TYR A 266 -5.60 7.28 -7.44
C TYR A 266 -5.02 7.23 -8.86
N LEU A 267 -5.67 6.56 -9.81
CA LEU A 267 -5.21 6.51 -11.20
C LEU A 267 -5.24 7.88 -11.90
N GLN A 268 -5.99 8.84 -11.36
CA GLN A 268 -6.09 10.18 -11.94
C GLN A 268 -4.91 11.10 -11.58
N ASN A 269 -4.18 10.80 -10.51
CA ASN A 269 -3.13 11.68 -9.99
C ASN A 269 -1.95 10.95 -9.33
N GLY A 270 -1.84 9.63 -9.47
CA GLY A 270 -0.70 8.87 -8.99
C GLY A 270 -0.57 8.80 -7.46
N GLU A 271 -1.69 8.82 -6.72
CA GLU A 271 -1.62 8.93 -5.26
C GLU A 271 -1.35 7.60 -4.53
N TRP A 272 -0.80 7.71 -3.32
CA TRP A 272 -0.33 6.55 -2.57
C TRP A 272 -1.43 5.71 -1.91
N ASN A 273 -2.72 6.08 -2.01
CA ASN A 273 -3.78 5.24 -1.47
C ASN A 273 -3.83 3.86 -2.16
N LYS A 274 -3.40 3.73 -3.43
CA LYS A 274 -3.12 2.43 -4.07
C LYS A 274 -2.29 1.53 -3.16
N ARG A 275 -1.19 2.08 -2.63
CA ARG A 275 -0.22 1.37 -1.80
C ARG A 275 -0.84 0.99 -0.44
N LEU A 276 -1.72 1.83 0.11
CA LEU A 276 -2.40 1.58 1.39
C LEU A 276 -3.52 0.54 1.30
N HIS A 277 -4.18 0.38 0.15
CA HIS A 277 -5.32 -0.53 -0.02
C HIS A 277 -5.11 -1.92 0.61
N PRO A 278 -4.06 -2.70 0.27
CA PRO A 278 -3.85 -4.01 0.88
C PRO A 278 -3.54 -3.94 2.39
N GLY A 279 -2.88 -2.87 2.84
CA GLY A 279 -2.68 -2.62 4.27
C GLY A 279 -4.01 -2.42 5.01
N PHE A 280 -4.95 -1.66 4.44
CA PHE A 280 -6.29 -1.49 5.02
C PHE A 280 -7.05 -2.82 5.09
N ALA A 281 -7.00 -3.63 4.03
CA ALA A 281 -7.61 -4.96 4.02
C ALA A 281 -7.02 -5.86 5.11
N ALA A 282 -5.69 -5.91 5.22
CA ALA A 282 -5.01 -6.73 6.23
C ALA A 282 -5.29 -6.24 7.66
N HIS A 283 -5.35 -4.92 7.88
CA HIS A 283 -5.74 -4.31 9.15
C HIS A 283 -7.17 -4.68 9.55
N ASP A 284 -8.12 -4.46 8.64
CA ASP A 284 -9.54 -4.65 8.91
C ASP A 284 -9.90 -6.12 9.09
N ALA A 285 -9.15 -7.05 8.47
CA ALA A 285 -9.30 -8.48 8.71
C ALA A 285 -9.15 -8.86 10.20
N PHE A 286 -8.20 -8.25 10.93
CA PHE A 286 -8.09 -8.49 12.38
C PHE A 286 -9.33 -8.06 13.15
N LEU A 287 -9.93 -6.93 12.77
CA LEU A 287 -11.17 -6.43 13.37
C LEU A 287 -12.35 -7.37 13.04
N CYS A 288 -12.50 -7.78 11.78
CA CYS A 288 -13.56 -8.69 11.34
C CYS A 288 -13.50 -10.03 12.10
N VAL A 289 -12.31 -10.63 12.21
CA VAL A 289 -12.12 -11.89 12.94
C VAL A 289 -12.39 -11.71 14.43
N ALA A 290 -11.89 -10.63 15.05
CA ALA A 290 -12.11 -10.38 16.47
C ALA A 290 -13.60 -10.19 16.81
N LEU A 291 -14.36 -9.48 15.95
CA LEU A 291 -15.80 -9.29 16.11
C LEU A 291 -16.55 -10.62 15.99
N ALA A 292 -16.25 -11.42 14.98
CA ALA A 292 -16.87 -12.73 14.78
C ALA A 292 -16.60 -13.68 15.97
N GLN A 293 -15.35 -13.73 16.46
CA GLN A 293 -15.00 -14.52 17.65
C GLN A 293 -15.71 -14.05 18.93
N ALA A 294 -16.04 -12.76 19.02
CA ALA A 294 -16.82 -12.21 20.12
C ALA A 294 -18.34 -12.46 19.99
N GLY A 295 -18.78 -13.16 18.94
CA GLY A 295 -20.18 -13.50 18.71
C GLY A 295 -20.97 -12.41 17.95
N VAL A 296 -20.29 -11.42 17.37
CA VAL A 296 -20.96 -10.47 16.46
C VAL A 296 -21.40 -11.20 15.20
N LEU A 297 -22.69 -11.08 14.87
CA LEU A 297 -23.28 -11.78 13.74
C LEU A 297 -22.92 -11.08 12.42
N GLY A 298 -22.17 -11.77 11.56
CA GLY A 298 -21.95 -11.39 10.16
C GLY A 298 -23.10 -11.83 9.25
N ALA A 299 -23.25 -11.17 8.10
CA ALA A 299 -24.20 -11.57 7.07
C ALA A 299 -23.82 -12.95 6.51
N GLU A 300 -24.79 -13.86 6.44
CA GLU A 300 -24.64 -15.11 5.69
C GLU A 300 -24.56 -14.83 4.19
N ARG A 301 -23.98 -15.76 3.42
CA ARG A 301 -23.92 -15.67 1.96
C ARG A 301 -23.31 -14.34 1.47
N ALA A 302 -22.35 -13.81 2.22
CA ALA A 302 -21.76 -12.49 1.98
C ALA A 302 -21.03 -12.38 0.64
N ILE A 303 -20.71 -13.51 0.01
CA ILE A 303 -20.03 -13.56 -1.28
C ILE A 303 -21.04 -13.66 -2.42
N GLU A 304 -21.95 -14.64 -2.35
CA GLU A 304 -22.85 -15.01 -3.45
C GLU A 304 -24.30 -14.49 -3.32
N GLY A 305 -24.66 -13.90 -2.18
CA GLY A 305 -26.01 -13.41 -1.89
C GLY A 305 -26.43 -12.23 -2.77
N ASP A 306 -27.68 -11.79 -2.64
CA ASP A 306 -28.27 -10.76 -3.52
C ASP A 306 -27.57 -9.40 -3.42
N HIS A 307 -27.04 -9.07 -2.25
CA HIS A 307 -26.16 -7.92 -2.01
C HIS A 307 -24.71 -8.36 -1.70
N GLY A 308 -24.37 -9.60 -2.05
CA GLY A 308 -23.08 -10.19 -1.80
C GLY A 308 -21.98 -9.56 -2.66
N PHE A 309 -20.74 -9.79 -2.24
CA PHE A 309 -19.53 -9.28 -2.85
C PHE A 309 -19.51 -9.40 -4.38
N LEU A 310 -19.80 -10.59 -4.91
CA LEU A 310 -19.72 -10.82 -6.34
C LEU A 310 -20.73 -10.00 -7.14
N ARG A 311 -21.88 -9.63 -6.57
CA ARG A 311 -22.89 -8.82 -7.26
C ARG A 311 -22.68 -7.33 -7.03
N ALA A 312 -22.26 -6.94 -5.82
CA ALA A 312 -22.07 -5.55 -5.46
C ALA A 312 -20.90 -4.91 -6.22
N TYR A 313 -19.85 -5.69 -6.50
CA TYR A 313 -18.60 -5.19 -7.07
C TYR A 313 -18.43 -5.46 -8.56
N THR A 314 -19.45 -5.95 -9.29
CA THR A 314 -19.40 -6.03 -10.76
C THR A 314 -20.72 -5.60 -11.39
N SER A 315 -20.65 -5.06 -12.61
CA SER A 315 -21.82 -4.81 -13.46
C SER A 315 -22.23 -6.05 -14.26
N ARG A 316 -21.35 -7.05 -14.34
CA ARG A 316 -21.60 -8.32 -15.04
C ARG A 316 -22.63 -9.14 -14.28
N ASP A 317 -23.56 -9.75 -15.01
CA ASP A 317 -24.44 -10.75 -14.42
C ASP A 317 -23.62 -12.00 -14.05
N ILE A 318 -23.69 -12.40 -12.78
CA ILE A 318 -22.95 -13.54 -12.24
C ILE A 318 -23.82 -14.78 -12.40
N SER A 319 -23.49 -15.59 -13.41
CA SER A 319 -24.22 -16.82 -13.68
C SER A 319 -23.97 -17.86 -12.60
N ARG A 320 -24.88 -18.83 -12.49
CA ARG A 320 -24.69 -19.99 -11.60
C ARG A 320 -23.35 -20.71 -11.83
N ARG A 321 -22.97 -20.88 -13.09
CA ARG A 321 -21.69 -21.54 -13.46
C ARG A 321 -20.49 -20.75 -12.96
N ASP A 322 -20.59 -19.42 -12.92
CA ASP A 322 -19.51 -18.59 -12.38
C ASP A 322 -19.37 -18.79 -10.86
N LEU A 323 -20.49 -18.93 -10.14
CA LEU A 323 -20.46 -19.25 -8.72
C LEU A 323 -19.89 -20.65 -8.48
N GLU A 324 -20.33 -21.67 -9.22
CA GLU A 324 -19.84 -23.05 -9.08
C GLU A 324 -18.32 -23.13 -9.28
N ARG A 325 -17.76 -22.41 -10.25
CA ARG A 325 -16.31 -22.35 -10.50
C ARG A 325 -15.49 -21.83 -9.32
N ILE A 326 -16.05 -20.98 -8.46
CA ILE A 326 -15.33 -20.43 -7.31
C ILE A 326 -14.98 -21.54 -6.31
N VAL A 327 -15.83 -22.56 -6.17
CA VAL A 327 -15.63 -23.68 -5.23
C VAL A 327 -15.26 -24.99 -5.92
N ASP A 328 -15.23 -25.01 -7.26
CA ASP A 328 -14.85 -26.20 -8.02
C ASP A 328 -13.41 -26.62 -7.74
N GLY A 329 -13.20 -27.91 -7.47
CA GLY A 329 -11.91 -28.47 -7.10
C GLY A 329 -11.27 -27.90 -5.81
N LEU A 330 -12.01 -27.19 -4.95
CA LEU A 330 -11.47 -26.56 -3.74
C LEU A 330 -10.69 -27.56 -2.85
N GLY A 331 -9.45 -27.21 -2.49
CA GLY A 331 -8.54 -28.07 -1.72
C GLY A 331 -7.84 -29.18 -2.50
N SER A 332 -8.14 -29.35 -3.79
CA SER A 332 -7.47 -30.30 -4.68
C SER A 332 -6.79 -29.62 -5.87
N GLN A 333 -7.39 -28.54 -6.37
CA GLN A 333 -6.85 -27.65 -7.38
C GLN A 333 -6.52 -26.31 -6.72
N TRP A 334 -5.26 -25.90 -6.84
CA TRP A 334 -4.72 -24.72 -6.20
C TRP A 334 -4.54 -23.61 -7.23
N THR A 335 -5.55 -22.76 -7.32
CA THR A 335 -5.58 -21.55 -8.17
C THR A 335 -4.37 -20.66 -7.90
N LEU A 336 -3.88 -20.62 -6.65
CA LEU A 336 -2.71 -19.83 -6.28
C LEU A 336 -1.46 -20.15 -7.11
N MET A 337 -1.37 -21.33 -7.72
CA MET A 337 -0.21 -21.74 -8.54
C MET A 337 -0.04 -20.89 -9.80
N GLU A 338 -1.09 -20.18 -10.24
CA GLU A 338 -1.03 -19.21 -11.34
C GLU A 338 -0.70 -17.78 -10.86
N THR A 339 -0.28 -17.61 -9.59
CA THR A 339 0.26 -16.33 -9.10
C THR A 339 1.67 -16.15 -9.66
N ALA A 340 1.88 -15.10 -10.46
CA ALA A 340 3.16 -14.70 -11.01
C ALA A 340 3.97 -13.86 -10.01
N ILE A 341 5.29 -14.03 -10.03
CA ILE A 341 6.22 -13.06 -9.44
C ILE A 341 6.60 -12.05 -10.51
N LYS A 342 6.61 -10.76 -10.17
CA LYS A 342 6.99 -9.71 -11.12
C LYS A 342 8.53 -9.61 -11.24
N PRO A 343 9.11 -9.70 -12.45
CA PRO A 343 10.55 -9.44 -12.65
C PRO A 343 10.88 -7.94 -12.71
N TYR A 344 9.88 -7.08 -12.94
CA TYR A 344 10.03 -5.63 -13.02
C TYR A 344 9.11 -4.91 -12.01
N PRO A 345 9.57 -3.83 -11.36
CA PRO A 345 8.69 -2.95 -10.59
C PRO A 345 7.87 -2.14 -11.60
N ALA A 346 6.67 -2.58 -11.92
CA ALA A 346 5.78 -1.95 -12.91
C ALA A 346 4.43 -2.65 -12.89
N CYS A 347 3.38 -1.98 -13.33
CA CYS A 347 2.09 -2.60 -13.57
C CYS A 347 2.27 -3.80 -14.51
N ARG A 348 1.66 -4.94 -14.17
CA ARG A 348 1.84 -6.19 -14.93
C ARG A 348 1.49 -6.04 -16.41
N CYS A 349 0.54 -5.16 -16.72
CA CYS A 349 0.13 -4.84 -18.09
C CYS A 349 1.24 -4.25 -18.98
N ALA A 350 2.29 -3.68 -18.40
CA ALA A 350 3.43 -3.13 -19.15
C ALA A 350 4.54 -4.16 -19.41
N HIS A 351 4.51 -5.34 -18.77
CA HIS A 351 5.65 -6.25 -18.73
C HIS A 351 6.00 -6.85 -20.09
N SER A 352 5.01 -7.21 -20.90
CA SER A 352 5.26 -7.72 -22.26
C SER A 352 5.95 -6.65 -23.12
N GLY A 353 5.61 -5.37 -22.94
CA GLY A 353 6.30 -4.26 -23.60
C GLY A 353 7.76 -4.14 -23.17
N ILE A 354 8.06 -4.32 -21.88
CA ILE A 354 9.43 -4.34 -21.33
C ILE A 354 10.24 -5.48 -21.94
N ASP A 355 9.70 -6.70 -21.92
CA ASP A 355 10.36 -7.89 -22.45
C ASP A 355 10.69 -7.73 -23.95
N LEU A 356 9.70 -7.33 -24.73
CA LEU A 356 9.84 -7.12 -26.17
C LEU A 356 10.84 -6.01 -26.49
N SER A 357 10.80 -4.91 -25.74
CA SER A 357 11.73 -3.79 -25.90
C SER A 357 13.17 -4.20 -25.62
N ALA A 358 13.41 -4.92 -24.51
CA ALA A 358 14.73 -5.44 -24.18
C ALA A 358 15.22 -6.47 -25.22
N ALA A 359 14.34 -7.33 -25.72
CA ALA A 359 14.66 -8.32 -26.74
C ALA A 359 14.95 -7.70 -28.11
N LEU A 360 14.31 -6.58 -28.46
CA LEU A 360 14.55 -5.86 -29.71
C LEU A 360 15.80 -4.99 -29.62
N ARG A 361 16.07 -4.34 -28.47
CA ARG A 361 17.32 -3.60 -28.21
C ARG A 361 18.58 -4.41 -28.53
N LEU A 362 18.56 -5.71 -28.25
CA LEU A 362 19.70 -6.61 -28.48
C LEU A 362 19.83 -7.11 -29.93
N SER A 363 18.89 -6.78 -30.82
CA SER A 363 18.98 -7.09 -32.25
C SER A 363 20.25 -6.48 -32.84
N PRO A 364 20.97 -7.15 -33.76
CA PRO A 364 22.16 -6.58 -34.42
C PRO A 364 21.89 -5.23 -35.09
N LYS A 365 20.65 -5.00 -35.57
CA LYS A 365 20.22 -3.70 -36.11
C LYS A 365 20.16 -2.58 -35.06
N ASN A 366 19.97 -2.95 -33.80
CA ASN A 366 19.67 -2.07 -32.66
C ASN A 366 20.83 -1.88 -31.70
N GLN A 367 22.01 -2.39 -32.03
CA GLN A 367 23.25 -2.00 -31.35
C GLN A 367 23.59 -0.49 -31.55
N LEU A 368 22.74 0.25 -32.26
CA LEU A 368 22.96 1.62 -32.70
C LEU A 368 21.91 2.59 -32.11
N GLN A 369 22.45 3.68 -31.56
CA GLN A 369 21.87 4.90 -30.97
C GLN A 369 20.43 5.28 -31.38
N LEU A 370 19.69 5.91 -30.45
CA LEU A 370 18.33 6.49 -30.61
C LEU A 370 18.05 7.18 -31.96
N GLN A 371 19.08 7.76 -32.57
CA GLN A 371 19.00 8.49 -33.84
C GLN A 371 18.57 7.62 -35.02
N HIS A 372 18.64 6.28 -34.93
CA HIS A 372 18.20 5.39 -36.01
C HIS A 372 16.74 4.93 -35.88
N ILE A 373 16.07 5.28 -34.79
CA ILE A 373 14.68 4.87 -34.54
C ILE A 373 13.77 6.02 -34.91
N GLU A 374 12.88 5.75 -35.86
CA GLU A 374 11.81 6.68 -36.22
C GLU A 374 10.66 6.58 -35.22
N SER A 375 10.16 5.36 -34.94
CA SER A 375 9.05 5.14 -34.02
C SER A 375 9.00 3.71 -33.47
N LEU A 376 8.30 3.54 -32.35
CA LEU A 376 7.91 2.24 -31.82
C LEU A 376 6.38 2.17 -31.73
N ARG A 377 5.80 1.03 -32.08
CA ARG A 377 4.38 0.74 -31.90
C ARG A 377 4.21 -0.47 -30.99
N LEU A 378 3.55 -0.28 -29.84
CA LEU A 378 3.18 -1.35 -28.94
C LEU A 378 1.68 -1.64 -29.09
N ASP A 379 1.34 -2.85 -29.51
CA ASP A 379 -0.04 -3.31 -29.60
C ASP A 379 -0.36 -4.10 -28.33
N LEU A 380 -1.41 -3.70 -27.60
CA LEU A 380 -1.90 -4.30 -26.35
C LEU A 380 -3.38 -4.72 -26.47
N SER A 381 -3.88 -5.49 -25.50
CA SER A 381 -5.32 -5.70 -25.35
C SER A 381 -6.04 -4.44 -24.82
N PRO A 382 -7.36 -4.26 -25.06
CA PRO A 382 -8.10 -3.09 -24.58
C PRO A 382 -8.00 -2.86 -23.07
N SER A 383 -8.10 -3.92 -22.26
CA SER A 383 -8.00 -3.81 -20.80
C SER A 383 -6.62 -3.32 -20.35
N PHE A 384 -5.54 -3.77 -21.01
CA PHE A 384 -4.18 -3.35 -20.68
C PHE A 384 -3.90 -1.94 -21.21
N TYR A 385 -4.41 -1.62 -22.40
CA TYR A 385 -4.34 -0.27 -22.96
C TYR A 385 -4.97 0.76 -22.02
N ASN A 386 -6.19 0.51 -21.53
CA ASN A 386 -6.86 1.44 -20.62
C ASN A 386 -6.04 1.70 -19.35
N LEU A 387 -5.35 0.67 -18.83
CA LEU A 387 -4.58 0.81 -17.60
C LEU A 387 -3.22 1.49 -17.81
N VAL A 388 -2.46 1.11 -18.85
CA VAL A 388 -1.05 1.56 -19.02
C VAL A 388 -0.71 2.21 -20.37
N GLY A 389 -1.61 2.11 -21.35
CA GLY A 389 -1.37 2.47 -22.74
C GLY A 389 -2.11 3.71 -23.25
N GLU A 390 -3.15 4.17 -22.56
CA GLU A 390 -3.85 5.40 -22.94
C GLU A 390 -2.90 6.62 -22.96
N PRO A 391 -2.94 7.47 -24.00
CA PRO A 391 -1.99 8.58 -24.19
C PRO A 391 -2.31 9.79 -23.29
N LEU A 392 -2.44 9.55 -21.99
CA LEU A 392 -2.61 10.61 -20.99
C LEU A 392 -1.26 11.29 -20.72
N PRO A 393 -1.22 12.62 -20.47
CA PRO A 393 0.04 13.33 -20.22
C PRO A 393 0.91 12.71 -19.13
N ASN A 394 0.32 12.27 -18.02
CA ASN A 394 1.04 11.61 -16.92
C ASN A 394 1.49 10.19 -17.24
N LYS A 395 0.94 9.54 -18.28
CA LYS A 395 1.44 8.24 -18.77
C LYS A 395 2.54 8.42 -19.80
N ILE A 396 2.47 9.41 -20.68
CA ILE A 396 3.55 9.66 -21.67
C ILE A 396 4.80 10.21 -20.96
N HIS A 397 4.60 11.16 -20.03
CA HIS A 397 5.65 11.82 -19.25
C HIS A 397 5.32 11.74 -17.74
N PRO A 398 5.56 10.58 -17.10
CA PRO A 398 5.28 10.44 -15.68
C PRO A 398 6.15 11.38 -14.84
N ALA A 399 5.50 12.19 -14.01
CA ALA A 399 6.16 13.15 -13.13
C ALA A 399 6.52 12.54 -11.76
N ASN A 400 5.95 11.39 -11.42
CA ASN A 400 6.19 10.67 -10.17
C ASN A 400 6.23 9.15 -10.42
N ILE A 401 6.68 8.41 -9.40
CA ILE A 401 6.90 6.97 -9.47
C ILE A 401 5.58 6.20 -9.69
N VAL A 402 4.47 6.61 -9.07
CA VAL A 402 3.19 5.90 -9.23
C VAL A 402 2.69 6.04 -10.66
N ASP A 403 2.72 7.24 -11.25
CA ASP A 403 2.39 7.43 -12.66
C ASP A 403 3.29 6.57 -13.56
N ALA A 404 4.59 6.50 -13.25
CA ALA A 404 5.52 5.65 -14.00
C ALA A 404 5.18 4.16 -13.88
N HIS A 405 4.76 3.66 -12.71
CA HIS A 405 4.30 2.27 -12.55
C HIS A 405 3.20 1.91 -13.56
N PHE A 406 2.34 2.87 -13.93
CA PHE A 406 1.23 2.70 -14.85
C PHE A 406 1.50 3.31 -16.24
N SER A 407 2.78 3.44 -16.63
CA SER A 407 3.20 3.95 -17.94
C SER A 407 3.93 2.89 -18.75
N ALA A 408 3.27 2.30 -19.75
CA ALA A 408 3.94 1.45 -20.72
C ALA A 408 4.94 2.24 -21.59
N TYR A 409 4.66 3.52 -21.88
CA TYR A 409 5.58 4.43 -22.57
C TYR A 409 6.94 4.50 -21.89
N TYR A 410 6.95 4.87 -20.62
CA TYR A 410 8.15 5.01 -19.81
C TYR A 410 8.94 3.71 -19.73
N HIS A 411 8.26 2.62 -19.37
CA HIS A 411 8.92 1.34 -19.17
C HIS A 411 9.48 0.75 -20.46
N VAL A 412 8.79 0.88 -21.59
CA VAL A 412 9.32 0.49 -22.92
C VAL A 412 10.53 1.33 -23.28
N ALA A 413 10.50 2.65 -23.05
CA ALA A 413 11.60 3.55 -23.36
C ALA A 413 12.84 3.28 -22.50
N VAL A 414 12.68 3.08 -21.18
CA VAL A 414 13.78 2.75 -20.27
C VAL A 414 14.36 1.38 -20.61
N ALA A 415 13.52 0.37 -20.86
CA ALA A 415 13.98 -0.95 -21.29
C ALA A 415 14.75 -0.86 -22.62
N TRP A 416 14.30 -0.01 -23.54
CA TRP A 416 14.98 0.23 -24.80
C TRP A 416 16.34 0.87 -24.62
N LEU A 417 16.50 1.80 -23.66
CA LEU A 417 17.71 2.61 -23.45
C LEU A 417 18.74 2.00 -22.50
N TYR A 418 18.28 1.23 -21.52
CA TYR A 418 19.11 0.71 -20.42
C TYR A 418 19.00 -0.81 -20.26
N GLY A 419 18.07 -1.47 -20.96
CA GLY A 419 17.73 -2.87 -20.75
C GLY A 419 16.67 -3.05 -19.65
N ALA A 420 16.12 -4.26 -19.54
CA ALA A 420 15.05 -4.57 -18.59
C ALA A 420 15.54 -4.91 -17.17
N GLN A 421 16.82 -5.22 -16.98
CA GLN A 421 17.39 -5.68 -15.70
C GLN A 421 17.91 -4.53 -14.84
N THR A 422 17.13 -3.45 -14.72
CA THR A 422 17.48 -2.27 -13.91
C THR A 422 16.97 -2.34 -12.48
N GLY A 423 16.04 -3.26 -12.19
CA GLY A 423 15.39 -3.37 -10.87
C GLY A 423 14.73 -2.04 -10.47
N TRP A 424 14.89 -1.64 -9.21
CA TRP A 424 14.34 -0.36 -8.73
C TRP A 424 15.01 0.88 -9.33
N ALA A 425 16.25 0.77 -9.83
CA ALA A 425 16.97 1.88 -10.46
C ALA A 425 16.30 2.35 -11.77
N VAL A 426 15.30 1.62 -12.28
CA VAL A 426 14.44 2.07 -13.38
C VAL A 426 13.90 3.48 -13.15
N TYR A 427 13.65 3.90 -11.90
CA TYR A 427 13.08 5.21 -11.57
C TYR A 427 14.10 6.34 -11.43
N ASP A 428 15.41 6.04 -11.48
CA ASP A 428 16.45 7.07 -11.54
C ASP A 428 16.40 7.86 -12.88
N HIS A 429 15.66 7.33 -13.86
CA HIS A 429 15.51 7.88 -15.20
C HIS A 429 14.23 8.70 -15.43
N LEU A 430 13.45 9.02 -14.37
CA LEU A 430 12.20 9.79 -14.49
C LEU A 430 12.39 11.16 -15.16
N GLN A 431 13.56 11.78 -14.98
CA GLN A 431 13.89 13.10 -15.53
C GLN A 431 14.90 13.00 -16.71
N ASP A 432 15.13 11.82 -17.26
CA ASP A 432 16.07 11.63 -18.36
C ASP A 432 15.46 12.10 -19.70
N GLU A 433 16.01 13.17 -20.26
CA GLU A 433 15.55 13.75 -21.52
C GLU A 433 15.55 12.74 -22.68
N ARG A 434 16.43 11.73 -22.65
CA ARG A 434 16.45 10.68 -23.69
C ARG A 434 15.26 9.74 -23.57
N VAL A 435 14.79 9.47 -22.33
CA VAL A 435 13.58 8.69 -22.08
C VAL A 435 12.39 9.48 -22.59
N HIS A 436 12.25 10.76 -22.20
CA HIS A 436 11.15 11.63 -22.66
C HIS A 436 11.14 11.76 -24.19
N ALA A 437 12.30 11.92 -24.83
CA ALA A 437 12.38 11.99 -26.29
C ALA A 437 11.94 10.69 -26.98
N LEU A 438 12.12 9.54 -26.33
CA LEU A 438 11.70 8.24 -26.86
C LEU A 438 10.22 7.98 -26.58
N THR A 439 9.67 8.40 -25.44
CA THR A 439 8.23 8.22 -25.15
C THR A 439 7.35 8.94 -26.17
N GLU A 440 7.78 10.10 -26.67
CA GLU A 440 7.11 10.84 -27.75
C GLU A 440 7.10 10.09 -29.11
N ARG A 441 7.95 9.08 -29.27
CA ARG A 441 8.01 8.24 -30.49
C ARG A 441 7.32 6.90 -30.32
N ILE A 442 6.74 6.64 -29.15
CA ILE A 442 6.00 5.42 -28.85
C ILE A 442 4.52 5.67 -29.10
N THR A 443 3.90 4.84 -29.92
CA THR A 443 2.44 4.77 -30.07
C THR A 443 1.96 3.46 -29.47
N ILE A 444 0.92 3.50 -28.64
CA ILE A 444 0.30 2.30 -28.07
C ILE A 444 -1.10 2.15 -28.66
N THR A 445 -1.44 0.95 -29.14
CA THR A 445 -2.74 0.67 -29.77
C THR A 445 -3.45 -0.50 -29.09
N GLN A 446 -4.76 -0.59 -29.27
CA GLN A 446 -5.60 -1.67 -28.70
C GLN A 446 -6.40 -2.47 -29.74
N ASP A 447 -6.33 -2.09 -31.02
CA ASP A 447 -7.21 -2.59 -32.07
C ASP A 447 -6.56 -3.68 -32.93
N SER A 448 -5.49 -4.31 -32.45
CA SER A 448 -4.82 -5.37 -33.19
C SER A 448 -5.67 -6.65 -33.17
N PRO A 449 -6.25 -7.08 -34.32
CA PRO A 449 -7.11 -8.26 -34.38
C PRO A 449 -6.33 -9.56 -34.14
N GLU A 450 -5.00 -9.51 -34.13
CA GLU A 450 -4.13 -10.65 -33.88
C GLU A 450 -4.00 -10.99 -32.39
N LEU A 451 -4.32 -10.04 -31.50
CA LEU A 451 -4.25 -10.25 -30.05
C LEU A 451 -5.57 -10.85 -29.56
N THR A 452 -5.53 -12.12 -29.20
CA THR A 452 -6.68 -12.93 -28.79
C THR A 452 -6.83 -13.06 -27.28
N THR A 453 -5.79 -12.72 -26.50
CA THR A 453 -5.84 -12.76 -25.02
C THR A 453 -5.25 -11.48 -24.41
N PRO A 454 -5.62 -11.13 -23.16
CA PRO A 454 -5.14 -9.90 -22.54
C PRO A 454 -3.62 -9.79 -22.38
N LEU A 455 -2.92 -10.93 -22.22
CA LEU A 455 -1.48 -11.01 -21.94
C LEU A 455 -0.59 -10.83 -23.18
N GLN A 456 -1.17 -11.01 -24.37
CA GLN A 456 -0.45 -10.92 -25.63
C GLN A 456 -0.07 -9.47 -25.93
N ALA A 457 1.12 -9.29 -26.49
CA ALA A 457 1.58 -8.01 -26.97
C ALA A 457 2.45 -8.16 -28.22
N ARG A 458 2.52 -7.09 -29.01
CA ARG A 458 3.44 -6.98 -30.15
C ARG A 458 4.14 -5.63 -30.10
N LEU A 459 5.46 -5.63 -30.28
CA LEU A 459 6.26 -4.41 -30.42
C LEU A 459 6.85 -4.37 -31.82
N THR A 460 6.59 -3.29 -32.54
CA THR A 460 7.12 -3.04 -33.87
C THR A 460 7.99 -1.79 -33.83
N VAL A 461 9.20 -1.87 -34.35
CA VAL A 461 10.15 -0.76 -34.46
C VAL A 461 10.27 -0.38 -35.92
N ARG A 462 10.14 0.91 -36.21
CA ARG A 462 10.44 1.49 -37.52
C ARG A 462 11.72 2.31 -37.43
N TYR A 463 12.62 2.06 -38.38
CA TYR A 463 13.91 2.73 -38.47
C TYR A 463 13.87 3.90 -39.46
N VAL A 464 14.79 4.86 -39.30
CA VAL A 464 14.91 6.04 -40.18
C VAL A 464 15.22 5.70 -41.64
N ASP A 465 15.75 4.50 -41.92
CA ASP A 465 15.98 3.98 -43.27
C ASP A 465 14.72 3.38 -43.91
N GLY A 466 13.58 3.43 -43.20
CA GLY A 466 12.28 2.89 -43.61
C GLY A 466 12.11 1.40 -43.37
N SER A 467 13.12 0.68 -42.86
CA SER A 467 12.98 -0.73 -42.51
C SER A 467 12.22 -0.92 -41.19
N GLU A 468 11.66 -2.12 -40.98
CA GLU A 468 10.90 -2.46 -39.78
C GLU A 468 11.35 -3.80 -39.18
N GLU A 469 11.17 -3.94 -37.87
CA GLU A 469 11.33 -5.18 -37.12
C GLU A 469 10.18 -5.32 -36.12
N SER A 470 9.58 -6.50 -36.00
CA SER A 470 8.48 -6.76 -35.08
C SER A 470 8.71 -8.03 -34.28
N LYS A 471 8.33 -8.01 -33.00
CA LYS A 471 8.28 -9.19 -32.12
C LYS A 471 6.92 -9.29 -31.45
N PHE A 472 6.44 -10.52 -31.30
CA PHE A 472 5.21 -10.88 -30.61
C PHE A 472 5.56 -11.74 -29.38
N GLN A 473 4.78 -11.60 -28.33
CA GLN A 473 4.91 -12.41 -27.12
C GLN A 473 3.54 -12.80 -26.60
N GLU A 474 3.41 -14.09 -26.25
CA GLU A 474 2.15 -14.67 -25.79
C GLU A 474 1.78 -14.24 -24.36
N ALA A 475 2.79 -14.16 -23.49
CA ALA A 475 2.63 -13.79 -22.09
C ALA A 475 3.92 -13.15 -21.53
N PRO A 476 3.82 -12.17 -20.62
CA PRO A 476 4.99 -11.55 -19.99
C PRO A 476 5.82 -12.55 -19.16
N LEU A 477 7.12 -12.30 -19.02
CA LEU A 477 8.01 -13.10 -18.19
C LEU A 477 7.47 -13.20 -16.75
N GLY A 478 7.35 -14.41 -16.25
CA GLY A 478 6.87 -14.77 -14.92
C GLY A 478 5.45 -15.30 -14.83
N GLU A 479 4.70 -15.38 -15.94
CA GLU A 479 3.42 -16.13 -15.94
C GLU A 479 3.72 -17.64 -15.78
N PRO A 480 3.29 -18.30 -14.67
CA PRO A 480 3.79 -19.63 -14.32
C PRO A 480 3.60 -20.70 -15.40
N SER A 481 2.44 -20.70 -16.06
CA SER A 481 2.06 -21.71 -17.06
C SER A 481 2.48 -21.36 -18.49
N LEU A 482 2.66 -20.07 -18.82
CA LEU A 482 2.90 -19.60 -20.20
C LEU A 482 4.33 -19.11 -20.44
N ASN A 483 4.94 -18.44 -19.47
CA ASN A 483 6.29 -17.89 -19.59
C ASN A 483 6.94 -17.82 -18.20
N PRO A 484 7.30 -18.96 -17.60
CA PRO A 484 7.72 -19.04 -16.20
C PRO A 484 9.02 -18.26 -15.94
N ILE A 485 9.20 -17.83 -14.69
CA ILE A 485 10.46 -17.23 -14.26
C ILE A 485 11.60 -18.27 -14.34
N PRO A 486 12.74 -17.98 -14.99
CA PRO A 486 13.93 -18.83 -14.97
C PRO A 486 14.52 -19.01 -13.56
N ALA A 487 15.16 -20.16 -13.34
CA ALA A 487 15.85 -20.45 -12.08
C ALA A 487 16.83 -19.33 -11.68
N GLY A 488 16.89 -19.02 -10.38
CA GLY A 488 17.77 -18.00 -9.81
C GLY A 488 17.30 -16.55 -9.93
N VAL A 489 16.32 -16.23 -10.80
CA VAL A 489 15.82 -14.85 -10.95
C VAL A 489 15.13 -14.34 -9.68
N ILE A 490 14.34 -15.17 -9.00
CA ILE A 490 13.69 -14.81 -7.72
C ILE A 490 14.74 -14.53 -6.64
N GLU A 491 15.79 -15.35 -6.56
CA GLU A 491 16.89 -15.18 -5.62
C GLU A 491 17.70 -13.91 -5.93
N ASN A 492 18.02 -13.65 -7.20
CA ASN A 492 18.68 -12.42 -7.63
C ASN A 492 17.84 -11.18 -7.30
N LYS A 493 16.53 -11.23 -7.55
CA LYS A 493 15.59 -10.17 -7.17
C LYS A 493 15.63 -9.95 -5.66
N PHE A 494 15.50 -11.01 -4.87
CA PHE A 494 15.58 -10.95 -3.42
C PHE A 494 16.88 -10.28 -2.94
N HIS A 495 18.04 -10.73 -3.41
CA HIS A 495 19.33 -10.15 -3.04
C HIS A 495 19.46 -8.68 -3.45
N SER A 496 19.01 -8.33 -4.66
CA SER A 496 19.01 -6.93 -5.13
C SER A 496 18.19 -5.97 -4.25
N LEU A 497 17.20 -6.50 -3.53
CA LEU A 497 16.31 -5.75 -2.64
C LEU A 497 16.73 -5.83 -1.17
N VAL A 498 17.25 -6.97 -0.71
CA VAL A 498 17.53 -7.19 0.72
C VAL A 498 18.96 -6.85 1.10
N ASP A 499 19.95 -7.16 0.26
CA ASP A 499 21.36 -6.90 0.57
C ASP A 499 21.62 -5.41 0.84
N PRO A 500 21.07 -4.44 0.06
CA PRO A 500 21.28 -3.02 0.31
C PRO A 500 20.61 -2.50 1.60
N VAL A 501 19.74 -3.29 2.23
CA VAL A 501 18.98 -2.91 3.43
C VAL A 501 19.56 -3.57 4.68
N PHE A 502 19.82 -4.88 4.62
CA PHE A 502 20.21 -5.70 5.77
C PHE A 502 21.62 -6.30 5.68
N GLY A 503 22.27 -6.24 4.51
CA GLY A 503 23.53 -6.90 4.21
C GLY A 503 23.36 -8.38 3.84
N GLU A 504 24.29 -8.89 3.02
CA GLU A 504 24.30 -10.24 2.43
C GLU A 504 24.14 -11.35 3.48
N ASP A 505 24.86 -11.25 4.62
CA ASP A 505 24.77 -12.25 5.70
C ASP A 505 23.37 -12.40 6.28
N ARG A 506 22.66 -11.27 6.43
CA ARG A 506 21.29 -11.30 6.96
C ARG A 506 20.32 -11.76 5.89
N ALA A 507 20.49 -11.34 4.65
CA ALA A 507 19.70 -11.80 3.51
C ALA A 507 19.79 -13.33 3.37
N ARG A 508 21.00 -13.90 3.42
CA ARG A 508 21.21 -15.35 3.41
C ARG A 508 20.45 -16.06 4.54
N ARG A 509 20.54 -15.55 5.78
CA ARG A 509 19.81 -16.13 6.93
C ARG A 509 18.29 -16.04 6.78
N ILE A 510 17.78 -14.95 6.22
CA ILE A 510 16.36 -14.79 5.92
C ILE A 510 15.92 -15.86 4.92
N LYS A 511 16.68 -16.05 3.84
CA LYS A 511 16.43 -17.08 2.84
C LYS A 511 16.44 -18.49 3.45
N GLU A 512 17.46 -18.83 4.22
CA GLU A 512 17.57 -20.12 4.93
C GLU A 512 16.35 -20.38 5.83
N VAL A 513 15.88 -19.36 6.56
CA VAL A 513 14.68 -19.44 7.39
C VAL A 513 13.43 -19.70 6.56
N VAL A 514 13.23 -18.98 5.45
CA VAL A 514 12.08 -19.17 4.56
C VAL A 514 12.09 -20.57 3.92
N GLU A 515 13.25 -21.01 3.42
CA GLU A 515 13.43 -22.35 2.85
C GLU A 515 13.15 -23.45 3.88
N GLY A 516 13.51 -23.20 5.14
CA GLY A 516 13.34 -24.10 6.28
C GLY A 516 11.91 -24.21 6.84
N LEU A 517 10.92 -23.45 6.34
CA LEU A 517 9.54 -23.47 6.86
C LEU A 517 8.77 -24.79 6.63
N SER A 518 9.39 -25.85 6.11
CA SER A 518 8.71 -27.11 5.77
C SER A 518 8.90 -28.26 6.78
N SER A 519 9.36 -28.01 8.01
CA SER A 519 9.65 -29.13 8.91
C SER A 519 8.39 -29.87 9.36
N GLU A 520 8.32 -31.17 9.04
CA GLU A 520 7.50 -32.15 9.75
C GLU A 520 7.88 -32.20 11.25
N GLU A 521 6.98 -32.76 12.07
CA GLU A 521 7.15 -32.95 13.51
C GLU A 521 8.54 -33.56 13.85
N GLY A 522 9.41 -32.82 14.54
CA GLY A 522 10.64 -33.36 15.15
C GLY A 522 11.99 -32.72 14.76
N SER A 523 12.05 -31.84 13.77
CA SER A 523 13.22 -30.94 13.59
C SER A 523 13.10 -29.71 14.49
N THR A 524 14.19 -28.98 14.79
CA THR A 524 14.11 -27.66 15.42
C THR A 524 13.28 -26.74 14.54
N ALA A 525 11.99 -26.62 14.85
CA ALA A 525 11.00 -25.98 14.00
C ALA A 525 11.32 -24.49 13.87
N VAL A 526 11.60 -24.06 12.63
CA VAL A 526 11.68 -22.64 12.29
C VAL A 526 10.30 -22.03 12.47
N THR A 527 10.21 -20.98 13.28
CA THR A 527 8.95 -20.27 13.55
C THR A 527 8.87 -18.97 12.77
N VAL A 528 7.65 -18.45 12.60
CA VAL A 528 7.43 -17.10 12.04
C VAL A 528 8.19 -16.04 12.84
N LYS A 529 8.35 -16.24 14.16
CA LYS A 529 9.08 -15.31 15.03
C LYS A 529 10.57 -15.24 14.69
N ASP A 530 11.18 -16.32 14.22
CA ASP A 530 12.57 -16.35 13.78
C ASP A 530 12.76 -15.49 12.53
N LEU A 531 11.86 -15.62 11.56
CA LEU A 531 11.82 -14.77 10.36
C LEU A 531 11.62 -13.30 10.73
N MET A 532 10.60 -13.00 11.53
CA MET A 532 10.29 -11.63 11.94
C MET A 532 11.42 -10.98 12.74
N GLY A 533 12.14 -11.77 13.54
CA GLY A 533 13.33 -11.32 14.26
C GLY A 533 14.47 -10.85 13.34
N LEU A 534 14.61 -11.43 12.14
CA LEU A 534 15.64 -11.05 11.16
C LEU A 534 15.30 -9.77 10.40
N VAL A 535 14.03 -9.55 10.06
CA VAL A 535 13.59 -8.37 9.30
C VAL A 535 13.35 -7.14 10.20
N ARG A 536 13.43 -7.31 11.52
CA ARG A 536 13.42 -6.20 12.49
C ARG A 536 14.76 -5.45 12.47
N SER A 537 14.72 -4.13 12.59
CA SER A 537 15.96 -3.32 12.68
C SER A 537 16.75 -3.66 13.95
N SER A 538 18.07 -3.86 13.80
CA SER A 538 19.00 -4.10 14.93
C SER A 538 19.79 -2.83 15.26
N LEU A 539 20.24 -2.68 16.52
CA LEU A 539 20.96 -1.52 17.06
C LEU A 539 22.25 -1.08 16.33
N LYS A 540 22.78 -1.84 15.37
CA LYS A 540 24.04 -1.55 14.65
C LYS A 540 23.82 -1.12 13.19
N GLN A 541 23.22 0.04 12.98
CA GLN A 541 23.52 0.83 11.78
C GLN A 541 24.22 2.09 12.26
N SER A 542 25.54 2.10 12.07
CA SER A 542 26.37 3.29 12.19
C SER A 542 25.78 4.37 11.30
N SER A 543 25.33 5.47 11.92
CA SER A 543 25.30 6.83 11.36
C SER A 543 25.32 6.90 9.82
N ILE A 544 24.28 6.39 9.17
CA ILE A 544 23.82 7.05 7.96
C ILE A 544 23.09 8.25 8.54
N GLN A 545 23.68 9.43 8.35
CA GLN A 545 23.02 10.68 8.68
C GLN A 545 21.57 10.56 8.21
N ASP A 546 20.62 10.76 9.12
CA ASP A 546 19.30 11.25 8.75
C ASP A 546 19.58 12.50 7.90
N SER A 547 19.67 12.30 6.58
CA SER A 547 19.52 13.38 5.63
C SER A 547 18.08 13.79 5.83
N THR A 548 17.90 14.81 6.67
CA THR A 548 16.71 15.61 6.77
C THR A 548 16.17 15.82 5.36
N TYR A 549 15.12 15.09 5.01
CA TYR A 549 14.23 15.54 3.95
C TYR A 549 13.74 16.94 4.37
N PRO A 550 13.77 17.94 3.48
CA PRO A 550 13.41 19.30 3.81
C PRO A 550 11.88 19.44 3.87
N THR A 551 11.22 18.77 4.81
CA THR A 551 9.74 18.73 4.86
C THR A 551 9.10 19.83 5.71
N VAL A 552 9.85 20.88 6.12
CA VAL A 552 9.25 22.00 6.88
C VAL A 552 9.59 23.40 6.35
N ASN A 553 10.40 23.54 5.28
CA ASN A 553 10.72 24.87 4.72
C ASN A 553 10.16 25.17 3.32
N CYS A 554 9.32 24.30 2.72
CA CYS A 554 8.80 24.52 1.38
C CYS A 554 7.42 25.21 1.31
N ILE A 555 6.73 25.43 2.44
CA ILE A 555 5.41 26.11 2.43
C ILE A 555 5.54 27.66 2.48
N LEU A 556 6.70 28.21 2.86
CA LEU A 556 6.92 29.67 2.78
C LEU A 556 7.60 30.16 1.50
N SER A 557 8.25 29.29 0.72
CA SER A 557 8.95 29.70 -0.51
C SER A 557 8.00 29.79 -1.73
N GLN A 558 6.90 29.04 -1.73
CA GLN A 558 5.93 29.10 -2.83
C GLN A 558 5.02 30.33 -2.78
N TYR A 559 4.79 30.92 -1.59
CA TYR A 559 4.03 32.17 -1.47
C TYR A 559 4.84 33.44 -1.78
N ILE A 560 6.17 33.38 -1.78
CA ILE A 560 7.03 34.55 -2.07
C ILE A 560 7.46 34.60 -3.53
N THR A 561 7.41 33.47 -4.26
CA THR A 561 7.85 33.42 -5.66
C THR A 561 6.74 33.81 -6.66
N HIS A 562 5.47 33.86 -6.25
CA HIS A 562 4.38 34.36 -7.09
C HIS A 562 4.15 35.88 -7.05
N ALA A 563 4.95 36.63 -6.28
CA ALA A 563 4.85 38.09 -6.21
C ALA A 563 5.95 38.82 -7.01
N VAL A 564 6.85 38.12 -7.72
CA VAL A 564 8.00 38.74 -8.42
C VAL A 564 8.24 38.17 -9.83
N SER A 565 7.19 37.77 -10.54
CA SER A 565 7.27 37.40 -11.98
C SER A 565 6.52 38.36 -12.90
N SER A 566 6.38 39.62 -12.50
CA SER A 566 5.90 40.72 -13.36
C SER A 566 6.92 41.86 -13.37
N ASN A 567 8.10 41.59 -13.91
CA ASN A 567 8.86 42.55 -14.72
C ASN A 567 10.13 41.87 -15.24
N GLN A 568 10.21 41.73 -16.56
CA GLN A 568 11.46 41.43 -17.23
C GLN A 568 12.48 42.54 -16.95
N SER A 569 13.70 42.16 -16.56
CA SER A 569 14.93 42.43 -17.32
C SER A 569 16.17 42.46 -16.40
N ILE A 570 17.27 41.93 -16.97
CA ILE A 570 18.68 42.12 -16.57
C ILE A 570 19.10 41.39 -15.27
N ILE A 571 20.02 40.41 -15.40
CA ILE A 571 21.42 40.49 -14.91
C ILE A 571 22.15 39.14 -15.11
N ASN A 572 23.41 39.30 -15.52
CA ASN A 572 24.45 38.37 -15.93
C ASN A 572 24.82 37.25 -14.93
N GLN A 573 25.43 36.23 -15.54
CA GLN A 573 26.29 35.20 -14.97
C GLN A 573 27.32 35.76 -13.97
N ASP A 574 27.51 35.07 -12.84
CA ASP A 574 28.84 34.84 -12.25
C ASP A 574 28.79 33.68 -11.24
N SER A 575 29.78 32.80 -11.35
CA SER A 575 29.93 31.52 -10.66
C SER A 575 30.48 31.71 -9.24
N VAL A 576 29.99 30.94 -8.26
CA VAL A 576 30.61 30.85 -6.93
C VAL A 576 30.96 29.40 -6.61
N TYR A 577 32.26 29.12 -6.57
CA TYR A 577 32.86 27.90 -6.01
C TYR A 577 32.87 27.99 -4.48
N LEU A 578 32.48 26.92 -3.78
CA LEU A 578 32.73 26.72 -2.35
C LEU A 578 33.61 25.50 -2.14
N SER A 579 34.83 25.72 -1.65
CA SER A 579 35.77 24.66 -1.26
C SER A 579 35.34 24.01 0.06
N ARG A 580 35.36 22.66 0.10
CA ARG A 580 35.21 21.88 1.33
C ARG A 580 36.46 22.00 2.20
N ASN A 581 36.29 22.30 3.48
CA ASN A 581 37.26 21.91 4.51
C ASN A 581 36.52 21.19 5.65
N ASN A 582 36.97 19.96 5.91
CA ASN A 582 36.49 19.11 6.99
C ASN A 582 37.17 19.50 8.31
N ASN A 583 36.40 19.40 9.41
CA ASN A 583 36.75 19.57 10.83
C ASN A 583 36.42 20.92 11.46
N THR A 584 35.23 21.04 12.05
CA THR A 584 35.02 21.85 13.28
C THR A 584 33.78 21.39 14.08
N CYS A 585 33.93 21.36 15.40
CA CYS A 585 33.02 20.88 16.44
C CYS A 585 31.77 21.79 16.66
N ALA A 586 30.69 21.20 17.17
CA ALA A 586 29.31 21.73 17.25
C ALA A 586 29.07 22.96 18.17
N THR A 587 30.09 23.69 18.57
CA THR A 587 29.97 24.89 19.43
C THR A 587 30.29 26.21 18.72
N CYS A 588 30.67 26.17 17.43
CA CYS A 588 30.95 27.37 16.62
C CYS A 588 29.80 27.79 15.68
N ALA A 589 28.72 27.01 15.57
CA ALA A 589 27.62 27.27 14.62
C ALA A 589 26.71 28.45 15.04
N THR A 590 26.66 28.80 16.33
CA THR A 590 25.87 29.94 16.84
C THR A 590 26.47 31.30 16.49
N THR A 591 27.78 31.38 16.25
CA THR A 591 28.46 32.64 15.88
C THR A 591 28.30 32.96 14.40
N HIS A 592 28.13 31.95 13.53
CA HIS A 592 27.92 32.14 12.09
C HIS A 592 26.50 32.62 11.72
N LEU A 593 25.48 32.32 12.54
CA LEU A 593 24.11 32.80 12.31
C LEU A 593 23.96 34.30 12.63
N VAL A 594 24.75 34.81 13.59
CA VAL A 594 24.76 36.24 13.99
C VAL A 594 25.51 37.11 12.96
N GLY A 595 26.49 36.53 12.26
CA GLY A 595 27.21 37.20 11.16
C GLY A 595 26.36 37.44 9.91
N SER A 596 25.51 36.48 9.54
CA SER A 596 24.66 36.57 8.34
C SER A 596 23.53 37.60 8.46
N ILE A 597 23.08 37.89 9.69
CA ILE A 597 22.08 38.95 9.97
C ILE A 597 22.70 40.35 9.85
N HIS A 598 24.02 40.50 10.07
CA HIS A 598 24.70 41.79 9.91
C HIS A 598 25.00 42.16 8.44
N VAL A 599 25.13 41.17 7.55
CA VAL A 599 25.33 41.40 6.10
C VAL A 599 24.02 41.81 5.41
N ALA A 600 22.86 41.29 5.86
CA ALA A 600 21.54 41.74 5.41
C ALA A 600 21.19 43.16 5.89
N ARG A 601 21.85 43.64 6.96
CA ARG A 601 21.63 44.98 7.54
C ARG A 601 22.25 46.12 6.73
N ARG A 602 23.14 45.84 5.76
CA ARG A 602 23.77 46.86 4.89
C ARG A 602 23.17 46.99 3.48
N LYS A 603 22.15 46.19 3.11
CA LYS A 603 21.47 46.30 1.79
C LYS A 603 20.00 46.71 1.83
N LEU A 604 19.43 46.94 3.02
CA LEU A 604 18.05 47.42 3.19
C LEU A 604 18.02 48.67 4.06
N CYS A 605 18.57 49.77 3.54
CA CYS A 605 18.35 51.11 4.06
C CYS A 605 18.24 52.10 2.90
N SER A 606 17.12 52.00 2.18
CA SER A 606 16.54 53.14 1.48
C SER A 606 15.05 52.90 1.32
N HIS A 607 14.29 53.63 2.14
CA HIS A 607 12.84 53.90 2.07
C HIS A 607 11.89 53.05 2.93
N LYS A 608 11.25 53.79 3.86
CA LYS A 608 10.04 53.54 4.67
C LYS A 608 10.23 52.79 5.99
N GLU A 609 9.85 53.51 7.06
CA GLU A 609 9.98 53.18 8.47
C GLU A 609 9.04 52.03 8.87
N TYR A 610 9.60 51.01 9.53
CA TYR A 610 8.83 50.05 10.33
C TYR A 610 9.34 50.11 11.76
N THR A 611 8.44 50.38 12.72
CA THR A 611 8.78 50.36 14.15
C THR A 611 8.47 48.98 14.70
N PHE A 612 9.50 48.26 15.18
CA PHE A 612 9.33 46.98 15.86
C PHE A 612 9.16 47.21 17.37
N LEU A 613 8.01 46.86 17.93
CA LEU A 613 7.81 46.81 19.38
C LEU A 613 8.30 45.47 19.93
N LYS A 614 9.37 45.51 20.73
CA LYS A 614 9.89 44.35 21.47
C LYS A 614 9.14 44.21 22.79
N LYS A 615 8.60 43.02 23.09
CA LYS A 615 8.20 42.67 24.47
C LYS A 615 8.84 41.33 24.81
N GLU A 616 9.87 41.38 25.67
CA GLU A 616 10.55 40.20 26.19
C GLU A 616 9.78 39.62 27.37
N TYR A 617 9.52 38.32 27.36
CA TYR A 617 9.23 37.56 28.56
C TYR A 617 10.41 36.62 28.81
N THR A 618 11.09 36.82 29.93
CA THR A 618 12.14 35.91 30.42
C THR A 618 11.51 34.90 31.39
N SER A 619 11.62 33.61 31.07
CA SER A 619 11.37 32.51 32.01
C SER A 619 12.65 32.20 32.80
N PRO A 620 12.60 32.04 34.15
CA PRO A 620 13.78 31.73 34.94
C PRO A 620 13.89 30.21 35.20
N SER A 621 14.42 29.42 34.25
CA SER A 621 14.92 28.06 34.54
C SER A 621 15.73 27.47 33.37
N PRO A 622 16.91 26.84 33.59
CA PRO A 622 17.78 26.33 32.51
C PRO A 622 17.39 24.94 31.94
N ARG A 623 16.22 24.38 32.26
CA ARG A 623 15.83 23.02 31.82
C ARG A 623 14.38 22.93 31.37
N SER A 624 14.10 23.44 30.17
CA SER A 624 12.92 23.05 29.38
C SER A 624 13.12 23.50 27.93
N GLN A 625 12.92 22.60 26.96
CA GLN A 625 12.82 22.97 25.55
C GLN A 625 11.59 23.89 25.40
N GLY A 626 11.83 25.19 25.18
CA GLY A 626 10.77 26.18 25.02
C GLY A 626 10.35 26.32 23.55
N THR A 627 9.06 26.19 23.29
CA THR A 627 8.45 26.59 22.01
C THR A 627 8.32 28.11 21.98
N TYR A 628 8.88 28.76 20.95
CA TYR A 628 8.69 30.18 20.71
C TYR A 628 7.50 30.39 19.78
N ILE A 629 6.47 31.11 20.25
CA ILE A 629 5.35 31.54 19.40
C ILE A 629 5.58 33.00 19.02
N LEU A 630 5.73 33.27 17.73
CA LEU A 630 5.91 34.62 17.19
C LEU A 630 4.55 35.10 16.66
N THR A 631 3.91 36.03 17.35
CA THR A 631 2.66 36.64 16.88
C THR A 631 2.96 37.96 16.18
N VAL A 632 2.76 38.03 14.86
CA VAL A 632 2.87 39.26 14.08
C VAL A 632 1.48 39.85 13.91
N LYS A 633 1.26 41.06 14.43
CA LYS A 633 0.01 41.81 14.22
C LYS A 633 0.27 42.88 13.15
N LEU A 634 -0.30 42.70 11.97
CA LEU A 634 -0.27 43.70 10.91
C LEU A 634 -1.50 44.61 11.05
N THR A 635 -1.31 45.89 11.35
CA THR A 635 -2.36 46.90 11.26
C THR A 635 -2.23 47.67 9.94
N PRO A 636 -3.30 47.84 9.15
CA PRO A 636 -3.25 48.64 7.94
C PRO A 636 -2.98 50.11 8.30
N SER A 637 -1.99 50.73 7.66
CA SER A 637 -1.86 52.19 7.64
C SER A 637 -3.04 52.78 6.85
N GLN A 638 -3.74 53.73 7.46
CA GLN A 638 -4.85 54.44 6.84
C GLN A 638 -4.46 55.03 5.47
N ASN A 639 -5.44 55.04 4.56
CA ASN A 639 -5.43 55.59 3.19
C ASN A 639 -4.93 54.68 2.06
N VAL A 640 -5.78 53.73 1.65
CA VAL A 640 -5.86 53.30 0.24
C VAL A 640 -7.34 53.27 -0.17
N LYS A 641 -7.72 54.12 -1.13
CA LYS A 641 -9.04 54.09 -1.77
C LYS A 641 -9.11 52.87 -2.68
N LEU A 642 -10.04 51.95 -2.41
CA LEU A 642 -10.37 50.84 -3.30
C LEU A 642 -11.28 51.37 -4.43
N GLY A 643 -10.73 51.38 -5.65
CA GLY A 643 -11.49 51.52 -6.89
C GLY A 643 -12.16 50.20 -7.28
N SER A 644 -13.20 50.33 -8.10
CA SER A 644 -14.22 49.36 -8.53
C SER A 644 -13.88 47.87 -8.64
N ALA A 645 -14.91 47.10 -8.28
CA ALA A 645 -15.10 45.67 -8.40
C ALA A 645 -14.72 45.05 -9.76
N ALA A 646 -13.90 44.01 -9.71
CA ALA A 646 -14.05 42.76 -10.43
C ALA A 646 -13.16 41.71 -9.74
N GLU A 647 -13.63 40.46 -9.71
CA GLU A 647 -12.86 39.26 -9.32
C GLU A 647 -12.59 39.07 -7.82
N ARG A 648 -13.63 38.58 -7.12
CA ARG A 648 -13.45 37.70 -5.96
C ARG A 648 -13.73 36.25 -6.38
N ARG A 649 -12.68 35.46 -6.53
CA ARG A 649 -12.67 34.01 -6.24
C ARG A 649 -11.43 33.76 -5.38
N GLU A 650 -11.68 33.46 -4.11
CA GLU A 650 -11.18 32.31 -3.33
C GLU A 650 -11.74 32.39 -1.91
#